data_AF-A0A3D1G9N7-F1
#
_entry.id   AF-A0A3D1G9N7-F1
#
_cell.length_a   1.000
_cell.length_b   1.000
_cell.length_c   1.000
_cell.angle_alpha   90.00
_cell.angle_beta   90.00
_cell.angle_gamma   90.00
#
_symmetry.space_group_name_H-M   'P 1'
#
loop_
_entity.id
_entity.type
_entity.pdbx_description
1 polymer ?
#
loop_
_entity_poly.entity_id
_entity_poly.type
_entity_poly.pdbx_seq_one_letter_code
_entity_poly.pdbx_strand_id
1 'polypeptide(L)'
;MRYLTVFIAVIALLSFSRAGFAQTNPEFYDYPQNHLDWYSVESSHFIIHFQEGNSRTAQVVSRIAEEIYGPITELYQHEPDQKVSIVLKDREDYSNGAAYFFDNKIDIWVPSLDTPLRGSHNWLRNVISHEFTHIVQIQAAMKRKRKVPAMYLQWLSYEKVRRPDVLYGFPNGIISMPFASINIPAWLAEGTAQYQRTGMVYDTWDSHRDMILRERILTDTYLSLAGMGTFASKTSLERETVYNQGYAFVIYMVNRFGEDVLRLISESLGEKKVYNVAEAIEMATGIPGEKVFDDWIEERKTFYTKATERIQVTPSEYVEKDGFFNFYPKASPDGKSVAYISNKGHAYSWLSLYLKKDSSETELAFIDDLELEIPKNHADATMPLIPFINTSYSFSPDGNKLVYAVNKKNRYGESYRDLFIFDLKKLEQTRLTYSGRMESPAWSPDSTKIVAVKYEGGTQNLVLLDPEKPDSLVRLTSYSKGETVFTPTWSPDGSSIFFAMADFWGRNLWKYSTETGMIEGILIDDYVDYRDPNVSPDGKYLYYSADPDGIFNIYRKPMNGGEPEKLTSVLGGAFMPSVTENELFFAEYEANAYQIKKAQISTLINQEETGFYAPDIPEVDSGTNSSEDFSYLLDFDDKDLKPFDNQAFASADTGSYSFDIETKGQDDDRTFRKYADTFTSTSFFPVLRFDNYSKLNGRNGALLQRGELGKLGENLLRDMKPGVYFASRDVTDKLNLFGGIMLGVASRGAESVGKFFEPSRLLQLDRDIFFQAEYRGLPFIKRSWSPTISVEIYNLHRNVNDGLKVEEFPCTSCAPDTVNVDIGYEVWQADLFFRSKLSRRSLLELGIGYSPYRVSTDNFYSRELKALVSGSSSQYFKGTTLSAAYTFNYYDYTLDSDIAPVGLKGYVRYQFQPSNLLEEYEIKDGALIPLYKSVSNHSSELHVRYGFRTFGGQAFQARVRGFSYFNNPDDSFYIDYIGGFMGMRSYPFFAIGGNTTAFTSLSWFAPIFKDINTQIGPYTFDKLYARFFFETGNGWYLGSSSNSPDKLDIGNKLKSGIGAELRLATNGYYLFPLRFFVSAAYGFDRFSLTLPDEFVTGSQSNRVTYGREILFHFGLTFDFELL
;
A
#
# COMPACT_ATOMS: atom_id res chain seq x y z
N MET A 1 15.38 -55.86 -14.95
CA MET A 1 16.27 -54.89 -15.63
C MET A 1 15.63 -54.60 -16.98
N ARG A 2 15.38 -53.32 -17.31
CA ARG A 2 14.56 -52.81 -18.43
C ARG A 2 13.11 -52.48 -18.04
N TYR A 3 12.87 -51.25 -17.61
CA TYR A 3 11.61 -50.53 -17.71
C TYR A 3 11.98 -49.05 -17.75
N LEU A 4 12.27 -48.57 -18.96
CA LEU A 4 12.78 -47.23 -19.22
C LEU A 4 12.07 -46.72 -20.46
N THR A 5 10.89 -46.12 -20.28
CA THR A 5 10.32 -45.01 -21.04
C THR A 5 8.82 -44.92 -20.77
N VAL A 6 8.27 -43.71 -20.87
CA VAL A 6 6.86 -43.29 -20.71
C VAL A 6 6.52 -42.55 -19.39
N PHE A 7 7.34 -42.57 -18.34
CA PHE A 7 6.87 -42.09 -17.03
C PHE A 7 7.04 -40.60 -16.68
N ILE A 8 7.52 -39.78 -17.62
CA ILE A 8 8.36 -38.65 -17.23
C ILE A 8 7.81 -37.32 -17.75
N ALA A 9 6.95 -36.62 -17.00
CA ALA A 9 6.17 -35.57 -17.66
C ALA A 9 5.63 -34.38 -16.83
N VAL A 10 5.75 -34.36 -15.50
CA VAL A 10 4.70 -33.68 -14.74
C VAL A 10 4.92 -32.98 -13.39
N ILE A 11 6.12 -32.94 -12.82
CA ILE A 11 6.37 -32.52 -11.43
C ILE A 11 7.14 -31.20 -11.44
N ALA A 12 6.81 -30.32 -12.39
CA ALA A 12 7.18 -28.91 -12.37
C ALA A 12 6.10 -28.05 -11.72
N LEU A 13 4.96 -28.63 -11.38
CA LEU A 13 3.76 -27.88 -11.04
C LEU A 13 3.26 -28.06 -9.62
N LEU A 14 3.94 -28.88 -8.81
CA LEU A 14 3.70 -28.95 -7.36
C LEU A 14 4.66 -28.14 -6.50
N SER A 15 5.49 -27.28 -7.11
CA SER A 15 6.06 -26.14 -6.39
C SER A 15 5.16 -24.89 -6.45
N PHE A 16 4.05 -24.94 -7.20
CA PHE A 16 3.16 -23.80 -7.44
C PHE A 16 1.89 -23.77 -6.58
N SER A 17 1.70 -24.71 -5.64
CA SER A 17 0.68 -24.53 -4.58
C SER A 17 1.16 -23.60 -3.44
N ARG A 18 2.07 -22.67 -3.74
CA ARG A 18 2.25 -21.50 -2.90
C ARG A 18 1.37 -20.43 -3.48
N ALA A 19 0.27 -20.14 -2.78
CA ALA A 19 -0.35 -18.83 -2.87
C ALA A 19 0.80 -17.80 -2.88
N GLY A 20 0.84 -16.92 -3.89
CA GLY A 20 1.86 -15.87 -3.90
C GLY A 20 1.80 -15.16 -2.55
N PHE A 21 2.92 -14.88 -1.87
CA PHE A 21 2.83 -14.19 -0.57
C PHE A 21 2.16 -12.82 -0.71
N ALA A 22 2.20 -12.22 -1.91
CA ALA A 22 1.43 -11.04 -2.25
C ALA A 22 -0.09 -11.23 -2.03
N GLN A 23 -0.65 -12.40 -2.35
CA GLN A 23 -2.08 -12.71 -2.19
C GLN A 23 -2.46 -13.16 -0.78
N THR A 24 -1.50 -13.36 0.13
CA THR A 24 -1.76 -13.83 1.51
C THR A 24 -1.22 -12.88 2.57
N ASN A 25 -0.66 -11.73 2.18
CA ASN A 25 -0.27 -10.70 3.13
C ASN A 25 -1.55 -10.15 3.79
N PRO A 26 -1.71 -10.27 5.13
CA PRO A 26 -2.91 -9.80 5.83
C PRO A 26 -3.23 -8.32 5.61
N GLU A 27 -2.22 -7.54 5.23
CA GLU A 27 -2.30 -6.09 5.00
C GLU A 27 -3.03 -5.72 3.69
N PHE A 28 -3.13 -6.62 2.71
CA PHE A 28 -3.87 -6.36 1.45
C PHE A 28 -5.33 -6.83 1.50
N TYR A 29 -5.76 -7.40 2.63
CA TYR A 29 -7.16 -7.77 2.85
C TYR A 29 -7.85 -6.69 3.65
N ASP A 30 -9.08 -6.37 3.27
CA ASP A 30 -9.95 -5.46 3.99
C ASP A 30 -11.03 -6.24 4.76
N TYR A 31 -11.65 -5.61 5.75
CA TYR A 31 -12.82 -6.18 6.40
C TYR A 31 -14.05 -6.06 5.49
N PRO A 32 -14.92 -7.07 5.45
CA PRO A 32 -15.98 -7.12 4.44
C PRO A 32 -17.12 -6.12 4.68
N GLN A 33 -17.33 -5.69 5.93
CA GLN A 33 -18.36 -4.72 6.34
C GLN A 33 -19.77 -4.99 5.75
N ASN A 34 -20.08 -6.23 5.39
CA ASN A 34 -21.27 -6.68 4.64
C ASN A 34 -22.56 -6.77 5.47
N HIS A 35 -22.61 -6.03 6.59
CA HIS A 35 -23.73 -6.05 7.52
C HIS A 35 -24.82 -5.03 7.18
N LEU A 36 -24.47 -4.01 6.38
CA LEU A 36 -25.33 -2.94 5.88
C LEU A 36 -25.52 -3.04 4.36
N ASP A 37 -26.64 -2.53 3.88
CA ASP A 37 -26.95 -2.46 2.45
C ASP A 37 -26.26 -1.26 1.80
N TRP A 38 -25.91 -1.44 0.52
CA TRP A 38 -25.34 -0.40 -0.33
C TRP A 38 -26.42 0.23 -1.22
N TYR A 39 -26.28 1.53 -1.46
CA TYR A 39 -27.15 2.32 -2.32
C TYR A 39 -26.33 3.23 -3.24
N SER A 40 -26.99 3.86 -4.21
CA SER A 40 -26.35 4.80 -5.13
C SER A 40 -27.25 5.99 -5.46
N VAL A 41 -26.65 7.18 -5.48
CA VAL A 41 -27.22 8.41 -6.08
C VAL A 41 -26.50 8.66 -7.40
N GLU A 42 -27.22 8.76 -8.50
CA GLU A 42 -26.67 9.01 -9.83
C GLU A 42 -27.12 10.38 -10.35
N SER A 43 -26.14 11.16 -10.82
CA SER A 43 -26.26 12.48 -11.45
C SER A 43 -25.78 12.45 -12.90
N SER A 44 -25.63 13.61 -13.54
CA SER A 44 -25.19 13.74 -14.94
C SER A 44 -23.79 13.17 -15.17
N HIS A 45 -22.82 13.48 -14.32
CA HIS A 45 -21.41 13.09 -14.49
C HIS A 45 -20.90 12.10 -13.44
N PHE A 46 -21.67 11.84 -12.37
CA PHE A 46 -21.19 11.04 -11.24
C PHE A 46 -22.18 9.97 -10.78
N ILE A 47 -21.66 8.96 -10.08
CA ILE A 47 -22.43 7.95 -9.36
C ILE A 47 -21.85 7.82 -7.95
N ILE A 48 -22.62 8.20 -6.93
CA ILE A 48 -22.19 8.25 -5.54
C ILE A 48 -22.71 7.00 -4.84
N HIS A 49 -21.82 6.10 -4.44
CA HIS A 49 -22.10 4.83 -3.76
C HIS A 49 -21.87 4.98 -2.26
N PHE A 50 -22.82 4.52 -1.45
CA PHE A 50 -22.76 4.65 0.01
C PHE A 50 -23.52 3.54 0.72
N GLN A 51 -23.16 3.28 1.98
CA GLN A 51 -23.91 2.39 2.86
C GLN A 51 -25.00 3.13 3.64
N GLU A 52 -26.03 2.39 4.07
CA GLU A 52 -27.10 2.89 4.95
C GLU A 52 -26.58 3.83 6.07
N GLY A 53 -27.26 4.96 6.27
CA GLY A 53 -26.88 6.01 7.22
C GLY A 53 -26.17 7.23 6.60
N ASN A 54 -25.75 7.17 5.33
CA ASN A 54 -25.02 8.25 4.65
C ASN A 54 -25.79 8.95 3.52
N SER A 55 -27.13 8.86 3.48
CA SER A 55 -27.95 9.40 2.39
C SER A 55 -27.89 10.92 2.26
N ARG A 56 -27.77 11.66 3.38
CA ARG A 56 -27.55 13.12 3.33
C ARG A 56 -26.18 13.45 2.74
N THR A 57 -25.13 12.82 3.25
CA THR A 57 -23.76 13.01 2.76
C THR A 57 -23.65 12.70 1.26
N ALA A 58 -24.33 11.65 0.78
CA ALA A 58 -24.36 11.31 -0.63
C ALA A 58 -24.99 12.41 -1.51
N GLN A 59 -26.04 13.09 -1.02
CA GLN A 59 -26.63 14.23 -1.72
C GLN A 59 -25.69 15.43 -1.74
N VAL A 60 -25.05 15.75 -0.61
CA VAL A 60 -24.05 16.85 -0.50
C VAL A 60 -22.90 16.61 -1.47
N VAL A 61 -22.33 15.40 -1.47
CA VAL A 61 -21.25 15.00 -2.37
C VAL A 61 -21.70 15.10 -3.84
N SER A 62 -22.92 14.67 -4.16
CA SER A 62 -23.45 14.76 -5.51
C SER A 62 -23.62 16.21 -5.98
N ARG A 63 -24.05 17.13 -5.12
CA ARG A 63 -24.11 18.57 -5.42
C ARG A 63 -22.71 19.13 -5.69
N ILE A 64 -21.77 18.91 -4.76
CA ILE A 64 -20.39 19.40 -4.88
C ILE A 64 -19.76 18.90 -6.18
N ALA A 65 -19.88 17.61 -6.49
CA ALA A 65 -19.26 17.02 -7.67
C ALA A 65 -19.74 17.68 -8.99
N GLU A 66 -21.03 17.99 -9.10
CA GLU A 66 -21.59 18.67 -10.29
C GLU A 66 -21.25 20.18 -10.34
N GLU A 67 -21.10 20.81 -9.18
CA GLU A 67 -20.63 22.20 -9.07
C GLU A 67 -19.23 22.38 -9.64
N ILE A 68 -18.32 21.46 -9.32
CA ILE A 68 -16.90 21.53 -9.66
C ILE A 68 -16.55 20.93 -11.03
N TYR A 69 -17.44 20.13 -11.63
CA TYR A 69 -17.15 19.37 -12.85
C TYR A 69 -16.59 20.27 -13.97
N GLY A 70 -17.38 21.27 -14.38
CA GLY A 70 -17.01 22.20 -15.45
C GLY A 70 -15.73 22.99 -15.18
N PRO A 71 -15.62 23.69 -14.03
CA PRO A 71 -14.40 24.42 -13.69
C PRO A 71 -13.12 23.58 -13.78
N ILE A 72 -13.12 22.34 -13.30
CA ILE A 72 -11.90 21.51 -13.33
C ILE A 72 -11.63 20.93 -14.74
N THR A 73 -12.66 20.43 -15.44
CA THR A 73 -12.46 19.85 -16.79
C THR A 73 -12.04 20.88 -17.83
N GLU A 74 -12.53 22.12 -17.70
CA GLU A 74 -12.20 23.22 -18.60
C GLU A 74 -10.73 23.65 -18.51
N LEU A 75 -10.13 23.66 -17.31
CA LEU A 75 -8.72 24.05 -17.11
C LEU A 75 -7.79 23.13 -17.89
N TYR A 76 -8.04 21.82 -17.83
CA TYR A 76 -7.21 20.81 -18.49
C TYR A 76 -7.70 20.46 -19.90
N GLN A 77 -8.81 21.03 -20.35
CA GLN A 77 -9.49 20.69 -21.61
C GLN A 77 -9.71 19.17 -21.77
N HIS A 78 -10.04 18.51 -20.66
CA HIS A 78 -10.15 17.06 -20.59
C HIS A 78 -11.36 16.65 -19.77
N GLU A 79 -12.23 15.84 -20.36
CA GLU A 79 -13.38 15.26 -19.70
C GLU A 79 -13.20 13.74 -19.50
N PRO A 80 -13.59 13.17 -18.35
CA PRO A 80 -13.65 11.73 -18.18
C PRO A 80 -14.54 11.06 -19.23
N ASP A 81 -14.05 9.96 -19.84
CA ASP A 81 -14.76 9.23 -20.91
C ASP A 81 -15.97 8.40 -20.45
N GLN A 82 -16.25 8.40 -19.14
CA GLN A 82 -17.40 7.78 -18.48
C GLN A 82 -17.65 8.49 -17.16
N LYS A 83 -18.86 8.34 -16.60
CA LYS A 83 -19.19 8.86 -15.26
C LYS A 83 -18.16 8.41 -14.21
N VAL A 84 -17.86 9.28 -13.27
CA VAL A 84 -16.93 8.99 -12.16
C VAL A 84 -17.71 8.42 -10.98
N SER A 85 -17.32 7.24 -10.52
CA SER A 85 -17.90 6.62 -9.32
C SER A 85 -17.22 7.18 -8.08
N ILE A 86 -17.99 7.71 -7.13
CA ILE A 86 -17.51 8.16 -5.82
C ILE A 86 -18.03 7.21 -4.75
N VAL A 87 -17.16 6.58 -3.97
CA VAL A 87 -17.51 5.62 -2.90
C VAL A 87 -17.29 6.26 -1.54
N LEU A 88 -18.36 6.41 -0.76
CA LEU A 88 -18.30 6.98 0.59
C LEU A 88 -17.94 5.92 1.64
N LYS A 89 -16.89 6.19 2.40
CA LYS A 89 -16.40 5.36 3.51
C LYS A 89 -16.62 6.09 4.84
N ASP A 90 -17.42 5.51 5.71
CA ASP A 90 -17.78 6.10 7.02
C ASP A 90 -17.68 5.07 8.17
N ARG A 91 -16.94 3.97 7.94
CA ARG A 91 -16.77 2.87 8.92
C ARG A 91 -15.44 2.90 9.64
N GLU A 92 -14.74 4.02 9.50
CA GLU A 92 -13.44 4.29 10.06
C GLU A 92 -13.43 5.76 10.51
N ASP A 93 -12.94 6.05 11.71
CA ASP A 93 -12.66 7.42 12.18
C ASP A 93 -11.30 7.87 11.64
N TYR A 94 -11.29 8.02 10.32
CA TYR A 94 -10.16 8.35 9.48
C TYR A 94 -10.65 9.28 8.36
N SER A 95 -9.80 10.19 7.91
CA SER A 95 -10.15 11.24 6.94
C SER A 95 -9.20 11.13 5.76
N ASN A 96 -9.73 11.02 4.55
CA ASN A 96 -8.92 10.91 3.35
C ASN A 96 -9.71 10.94 2.04
N GLY A 97 -9.01 11.09 0.93
CA GLY A 97 -9.51 10.85 -0.43
C GLY A 97 -8.55 9.96 -1.21
N ALA A 98 -9.04 9.20 -2.18
CA ALA A 98 -8.18 8.46 -3.11
C ALA A 98 -8.79 8.36 -4.52
N ALA A 99 -8.10 8.94 -5.49
CA ALA A 99 -8.44 8.87 -6.91
C ALA A 99 -7.77 7.67 -7.62
N TYR A 100 -8.60 6.79 -8.19
CA TYR A 100 -8.18 5.73 -9.11
C TYR A 100 -8.45 6.17 -10.54
N PHE A 101 -7.56 7.02 -11.06
CA PHE A 101 -7.66 7.65 -12.37
C PHE A 101 -7.68 6.68 -13.57
N PHE A 102 -7.25 5.42 -13.41
CA PHE A 102 -7.46 4.40 -14.46
C PHE A 102 -8.91 3.90 -14.53
N ASP A 103 -9.60 3.92 -13.39
CA ASP A 103 -10.90 3.29 -13.19
C ASP A 103 -12.07 4.30 -13.21
N ASN A 104 -11.78 5.60 -13.18
CA ASN A 104 -12.73 6.68 -12.88
C ASN A 104 -13.49 6.40 -11.57
N LYS A 105 -12.75 6.05 -10.52
CA LYS A 105 -13.27 5.81 -9.18
C LYS A 105 -12.57 6.75 -8.20
N ILE A 106 -13.32 7.30 -7.25
CA ILE A 106 -12.83 8.07 -6.11
C ILE A 106 -13.36 7.41 -4.83
N ASP A 107 -12.50 7.15 -3.85
CA ASP A 107 -12.92 6.79 -2.49
C ASP A 107 -12.83 8.03 -1.60
N ILE A 108 -13.88 8.36 -0.84
CA ILE A 108 -13.90 9.47 0.11
C ILE A 108 -14.21 8.95 1.51
N TRP A 109 -13.32 9.22 2.46
CA TRP A 109 -13.60 9.02 3.88
C TRP A 109 -14.27 10.27 4.44
N VAL A 110 -15.48 10.09 4.96
CA VAL A 110 -16.38 11.18 5.32
C VAL A 110 -15.90 12.02 6.52
N PRO A 111 -15.29 11.46 7.59
CA PRO A 111 -14.84 12.27 8.72
C PRO A 111 -13.92 13.41 8.31
N SER A 112 -14.14 14.61 8.87
CA SER A 112 -13.34 15.80 8.56
C SER A 112 -11.87 15.63 8.96
N LEU A 113 -10.97 16.07 8.08
CA LEU A 113 -9.54 16.08 8.36
C LEU A 113 -9.21 17.10 9.46
N ASP A 114 -8.56 16.63 10.53
CA ASP A 114 -7.93 17.47 11.55
C ASP A 114 -6.45 17.09 11.67
N THR A 115 -5.57 18.05 11.40
CA THR A 115 -4.12 17.86 11.42
C THR A 115 -3.43 19.16 11.82
N PRO A 116 -2.32 19.10 12.58
CA PRO A 116 -1.51 20.28 12.88
C PRO A 116 -0.66 20.74 11.68
N LEU A 117 -0.71 20.03 10.55
CA LEU A 117 0.13 20.31 9.38
C LEU A 117 -0.57 21.18 8.32
N ARG A 118 -1.88 21.42 8.46
CA ARG A 118 -2.72 22.16 7.51
C ARG A 118 -3.76 22.98 8.27
N GLY A 119 -4.25 24.04 7.64
CA GLY A 119 -5.38 24.84 8.08
C GLY A 119 -6.70 24.06 8.14
N SER A 120 -7.72 24.71 8.67
CA SER A 120 -9.10 24.18 8.65
C SER A 120 -9.79 24.58 7.35
N HIS A 121 -10.47 23.64 6.70
CA HIS A 121 -11.25 23.86 5.48
C HIS A 121 -12.55 23.06 5.53
N ASN A 122 -13.53 23.40 4.67
CA ASN A 122 -14.69 22.53 4.47
C ASN A 122 -14.23 21.23 3.81
N TRP A 123 -14.15 20.17 4.62
CA TRP A 123 -13.55 18.90 4.24
C TRP A 123 -14.13 18.31 2.95
N LEU A 124 -15.45 18.21 2.83
CA LEU A 124 -16.08 17.56 1.67
C LEU A 124 -15.82 18.34 0.39
N ARG A 125 -15.92 19.68 0.41
CA ARG A 125 -15.62 20.52 -0.76
C ARG A 125 -14.16 20.43 -1.17
N ASN A 126 -13.26 20.46 -0.19
CA ASN A 126 -11.82 20.30 -0.43
C ASN A 126 -11.53 18.93 -1.06
N VAL A 127 -11.84 17.84 -0.34
CA VAL A 127 -11.41 16.49 -0.74
C VAL A 127 -12.03 16.06 -2.07
N ILE A 128 -13.30 16.38 -2.35
CA ILE A 128 -13.94 16.01 -3.62
C ILE A 128 -13.26 16.75 -4.79
N SER A 129 -12.95 18.04 -4.61
CA SER A 129 -12.27 18.85 -5.63
C SER A 129 -10.82 18.41 -5.84
N HIS A 130 -10.12 18.08 -4.75
CA HIS A 130 -8.78 17.50 -4.76
C HIS A 130 -8.73 16.20 -5.56
N GLU A 131 -9.58 15.23 -5.21
CA GLU A 131 -9.59 13.93 -5.88
C GLU A 131 -10.10 14.00 -7.32
N PHE A 132 -11.06 14.89 -7.63
CA PHE A 132 -11.51 15.05 -9.01
C PHE A 132 -10.44 15.72 -9.88
N THR A 133 -9.66 16.65 -9.34
CA THR A 133 -8.49 17.22 -10.04
C THR A 133 -7.49 16.13 -10.41
N HIS A 134 -7.21 15.18 -9.51
CA HIS A 134 -6.38 14.01 -9.83
C HIS A 134 -6.94 13.19 -11.00
N ILE A 135 -8.25 12.92 -11.04
CA ILE A 135 -8.88 12.20 -12.15
C ILE A 135 -8.62 12.91 -13.48
N VAL A 136 -8.84 14.23 -13.53
CA VAL A 136 -8.78 15.01 -14.77
C VAL A 136 -7.34 15.25 -15.21
N GLN A 137 -6.50 15.80 -14.35
CA GLN A 137 -5.12 16.19 -14.67
C GLN A 137 -4.27 14.97 -15.07
N ILE A 138 -4.33 13.90 -14.29
CA ILE A 138 -3.51 12.71 -14.56
C ILE A 138 -3.92 12.06 -15.88
N GLN A 139 -5.21 12.05 -16.21
CA GLN A 139 -5.68 11.55 -17.50
C GLN A 139 -5.22 12.43 -18.67
N ALA A 140 -5.25 13.75 -18.52
CA ALA A 140 -4.69 14.68 -19.50
C ALA A 140 -3.18 14.46 -19.72
N ALA A 141 -2.46 14.02 -18.67
CA ALA A 141 -1.03 13.72 -18.73
C ALA A 141 -0.69 12.29 -19.21
N MET A 142 -1.66 11.44 -19.56
CA MET A 142 -1.37 10.07 -19.97
C MET A 142 -0.86 9.98 -21.41
N LYS A 143 0.22 9.21 -21.61
CA LYS A 143 0.78 8.88 -22.94
C LYS A 143 -0.12 7.96 -23.78
N ARG A 144 -1.11 7.30 -23.15
CA ARG A 144 -2.05 6.33 -23.76
C ARG A 144 -3.39 6.38 -23.03
N LYS A 145 -4.42 5.79 -23.63
CA LYS A 145 -5.74 5.63 -23.00
C LYS A 145 -5.63 4.83 -21.68
N ARG A 146 -6.45 5.19 -20.69
CA ARG A 146 -6.50 4.54 -19.35
C ARG A 146 -6.71 3.02 -19.37
N LYS A 147 -7.35 2.46 -20.42
CA LYS A 147 -7.53 1.01 -20.60
C LYS A 147 -6.24 0.24 -20.85
N VAL A 148 -5.11 0.91 -21.11
CA VAL A 148 -3.78 0.30 -21.24
C VAL A 148 -2.80 1.00 -20.30
N PRO A 149 -2.86 0.71 -18.98
CA PRO A 149 -2.06 1.42 -17.97
C PRO A 149 -0.55 1.21 -18.11
N ALA A 150 -0.15 0.00 -18.47
CA ALA A 150 1.25 -0.35 -18.67
C ALA A 150 1.40 -1.52 -19.65
N MET A 151 2.57 -1.58 -20.29
CA MET A 151 3.03 -2.76 -21.03
C MET A 151 4.21 -3.37 -20.29
N TYR A 152 4.37 -4.70 -20.36
CA TYR A 152 5.45 -5.40 -19.68
C TYR A 152 6.38 -6.11 -20.66
N LEU A 153 7.67 -5.93 -20.46
CA LEU A 153 8.70 -6.81 -21.02
C LEU A 153 9.20 -7.72 -19.91
N GLN A 154 9.12 -9.02 -20.13
CA GLN A 154 9.55 -10.03 -19.18
C GLN A 154 10.65 -10.90 -19.77
N TRP A 155 11.61 -11.29 -18.94
CA TRP A 155 12.68 -12.21 -19.34
C TRP A 155 12.97 -13.18 -18.21
N LEU A 156 13.05 -14.46 -18.56
CA LEU A 156 13.36 -15.54 -17.62
C LEU A 156 14.56 -16.32 -18.14
N SER A 157 15.51 -16.59 -17.25
CA SER A 157 16.62 -17.52 -17.49
C SER A 157 16.50 -18.69 -16.52
N TYR A 158 17.02 -19.85 -16.93
CA TYR A 158 16.83 -21.10 -16.20
C TYR A 158 18.14 -21.87 -15.97
N GLU A 159 18.12 -22.70 -14.92
CA GLU A 159 19.19 -23.63 -14.56
C GLU A 159 19.38 -24.74 -15.61
N LYS A 160 20.58 -25.35 -15.63
CA LYS A 160 20.94 -26.39 -16.61
C LYS A 160 20.29 -27.74 -16.31
N VAL A 161 20.25 -28.10 -15.03
CA VAL A 161 19.63 -29.35 -14.58
C VAL A 161 18.14 -29.11 -14.54
N ARG A 162 17.40 -29.99 -15.17
CA ARG A 162 15.95 -29.95 -15.16
C ARG A 162 15.43 -31.37 -15.06
N ARG A 163 14.23 -31.50 -14.51
CA ARG A 163 13.44 -32.69 -14.76
C ARG A 163 12.79 -32.58 -16.14
N PRO A 164 12.48 -33.64 -16.88
CA PRO A 164 11.95 -33.52 -18.24
C PRO A 164 10.57 -32.88 -18.29
N ASP A 165 9.85 -32.99 -17.19
CA ASP A 165 8.60 -32.31 -16.91
C ASP A 165 8.71 -30.83 -16.60
N VAL A 166 9.87 -30.41 -16.11
CA VAL A 166 10.24 -29.02 -15.92
C VAL A 166 10.96 -28.60 -17.18
N LEU A 167 10.20 -28.35 -18.26
CA LEU A 167 10.75 -28.10 -19.59
C LEU A 167 11.90 -27.07 -19.59
N TYR A 168 11.84 -26.06 -18.74
CA TYR A 168 12.79 -24.96 -18.76
C TYR A 168 13.92 -25.09 -17.74
N GLY A 169 13.79 -25.93 -16.70
CA GLY A 169 14.58 -25.84 -15.47
C GLY A 169 14.02 -24.81 -14.49
N PHE A 170 14.62 -24.66 -13.32
CA PHE A 170 14.20 -23.65 -12.35
C PHE A 170 14.77 -22.27 -12.71
N PRO A 171 14.03 -21.15 -12.55
CA PRO A 171 14.54 -19.82 -12.88
C PRO A 171 15.77 -19.44 -12.05
N ASN A 172 16.80 -18.89 -12.70
CA ASN A 172 17.98 -18.30 -12.07
C ASN A 172 18.20 -16.81 -12.42
N GLY A 173 17.37 -16.27 -13.32
CA GLY A 173 17.33 -14.84 -13.65
C GLY A 173 15.92 -14.41 -14.01
N ILE A 174 15.48 -13.26 -13.49
CA ILE A 174 14.11 -12.74 -13.71
C ILE A 174 14.15 -11.23 -13.99
N ILE A 175 13.52 -10.79 -15.07
CA ILE A 175 13.24 -9.38 -15.35
C ILE A 175 11.75 -9.23 -15.59
N SER A 176 11.13 -8.23 -14.95
CA SER A 176 9.81 -7.72 -15.29
C SER A 176 9.87 -6.20 -15.34
N MET A 177 9.90 -5.64 -16.55
CA MET A 177 10.11 -4.22 -16.80
C MET A 177 8.80 -3.59 -17.30
N PRO A 178 8.23 -2.61 -16.57
CA PRO A 178 7.02 -1.90 -16.99
C PRO A 178 7.35 -0.71 -17.91
N PHE A 179 6.45 -0.46 -18.86
CA PHE A 179 6.38 0.74 -19.68
C PHE A 179 5.03 1.41 -19.43
N ALA A 180 5.02 2.38 -18.53
CA ALA A 180 3.81 3.03 -18.05
C ALA A 180 3.18 3.99 -19.09
N SER A 181 1.86 4.20 -18.98
CA SER A 181 1.18 5.30 -19.66
C SER A 181 1.25 6.62 -18.87
N ILE A 182 1.53 6.56 -17.57
CA ILE A 182 1.61 7.71 -16.67
C ILE A 182 3.08 8.08 -16.40
N ASN A 183 3.37 9.36 -16.24
CA ASN A 183 4.69 9.87 -15.85
C ASN A 183 4.59 11.22 -15.13
N ILE A 184 3.80 11.29 -14.07
CA ILE A 184 3.62 12.51 -13.27
C ILE A 184 4.29 12.33 -11.89
N PRO A 185 5.15 13.27 -11.44
CA PRO A 185 5.71 13.20 -10.11
C PRO A 185 4.66 13.50 -9.05
N ALA A 186 4.86 12.89 -7.88
CA ALA A 186 4.01 13.05 -6.70
C ALA A 186 3.66 14.52 -6.37
N TRP A 187 4.67 15.38 -6.26
CA TRP A 187 4.48 16.78 -5.87
C TRP A 187 3.62 17.58 -6.85
N LEU A 188 3.69 17.26 -8.15
CA LEU A 188 2.94 18.00 -9.17
C LEU A 188 1.48 17.59 -9.12
N ALA A 189 1.20 16.29 -9.04
CA ALA A 189 -0.17 15.79 -8.91
C ALA A 189 -0.84 16.38 -7.66
N GLU A 190 -0.18 16.27 -6.50
CA GLU A 190 -0.73 16.76 -5.23
C GLU A 190 -0.79 18.29 -5.19
N GLY A 191 0.25 18.98 -5.67
CA GLY A 191 0.29 20.45 -5.70
C GLY A 191 -0.81 21.04 -6.59
N THR A 192 -1.09 20.44 -7.75
CA THR A 192 -2.23 20.87 -8.59
C THR A 192 -3.58 20.52 -7.99
N ALA A 193 -3.69 19.42 -7.26
CA ALA A 193 -4.93 19.04 -6.59
C ALA A 193 -5.25 19.93 -5.37
N GLN A 194 -4.22 20.43 -4.67
CA GLN A 194 -4.37 21.46 -3.64
C GLN A 194 -4.70 22.83 -4.24
N TYR A 195 -4.07 23.17 -5.37
CA TYR A 195 -4.38 24.40 -6.09
C TYR A 195 -5.78 24.40 -6.70
N GLN A 196 -6.25 23.25 -7.18
CA GLN A 196 -7.52 23.05 -7.86
C GLN A 196 -7.63 23.94 -9.10
N ARG A 197 -8.18 25.14 -8.92
CA ARG A 197 -8.32 26.18 -9.93
C ARG A 197 -8.48 27.56 -9.26
N THR A 198 -8.08 28.60 -9.96
CA THR A 198 -8.37 30.01 -9.65
C THR A 198 -9.86 30.20 -9.34
N GLY A 199 -10.15 30.86 -8.22
CA GLY A 199 -11.52 31.10 -7.74
C GLY A 199 -12.10 29.97 -6.86
N MET A 200 -11.48 28.78 -6.84
CA MET A 200 -11.78 27.75 -5.84
C MET A 200 -10.87 27.94 -4.63
N VAL A 201 -11.43 28.36 -3.49
CA VAL A 201 -10.69 28.49 -2.22
C VAL A 201 -11.06 27.39 -1.22
N TYR A 202 -11.22 26.15 -1.72
CA TYR A 202 -11.51 25.00 -0.85
C TYR A 202 -10.26 24.41 -0.18
N ASP A 203 -9.08 24.68 -0.72
CA ASP A 203 -7.79 24.55 -0.02
C ASP A 203 -6.99 25.84 -0.24
N THR A 204 -6.28 26.30 0.78
CA THR A 204 -5.62 27.61 0.78
C THR A 204 -4.22 27.51 1.35
N TRP A 205 -3.36 28.46 0.99
CA TRP A 205 -2.04 28.55 1.59
C TRP A 205 -2.13 29.22 2.98
N ASP A 206 -2.04 28.41 4.03
CA ASP A 206 -2.20 28.84 5.42
C ASP A 206 -0.85 28.89 6.19
N SER A 207 -0.90 29.45 7.40
CA SER A 207 0.26 29.62 8.28
C SER A 207 0.96 28.31 8.69
N HIS A 208 0.28 27.14 8.68
CA HIS A 208 0.93 25.84 8.96
C HIS A 208 1.81 25.42 7.79
N ARG A 209 1.32 25.62 6.55
CA ARG A 209 2.08 25.30 5.34
C ARG A 209 3.25 26.23 5.16
N ASP A 210 3.04 27.52 5.42
CA ASP A 210 4.11 28.52 5.42
C ASP A 210 5.16 28.20 6.48
N MET A 211 4.76 27.78 7.69
CA MET A 211 5.69 27.29 8.72
C MET A 211 6.61 26.18 8.22
N ILE A 212 6.04 25.13 7.61
CA ILE A 212 6.82 23.97 7.13
C ILE A 212 7.80 24.41 6.04
N LEU A 213 7.36 25.23 5.09
CA LEU A 213 8.21 25.70 4.01
C LEU A 213 9.30 26.66 4.52
N ARG A 214 8.93 27.62 5.37
CA ARG A 214 9.83 28.61 5.96
C ARG A 214 10.98 27.96 6.72
N GLU A 215 10.68 27.06 7.65
CA GLU A 215 11.71 26.35 8.44
C GLU A 215 12.64 25.53 7.54
N ARG A 216 12.11 24.84 6.52
CA ARG A 216 12.93 24.07 5.59
C ARG A 216 13.83 24.92 4.71
N ILE A 217 13.34 26.07 4.23
CA ILE A 217 14.14 26.99 3.43
C ILE A 217 15.22 27.67 4.28
N LEU A 218 14.88 28.13 5.49
CA LEU A 218 15.83 28.79 6.40
C LEU A 218 16.92 27.85 6.91
N THR A 219 16.63 26.54 7.02
CA THR A 219 17.59 25.53 7.48
C THR A 219 18.28 24.76 6.35
N ASP A 220 18.02 25.11 5.08
CA ASP A 220 18.54 24.40 3.90
C ASP A 220 18.22 22.88 3.90
N THR A 221 17.00 22.53 4.35
CA THR A 221 16.49 21.14 4.40
C THR A 221 15.26 20.90 3.51
N TYR A 222 14.99 21.80 2.56
CA TYR A 222 13.99 21.62 1.51
C TYR A 222 14.36 20.45 0.57
N LEU A 223 13.37 19.89 -0.13
CA LEU A 223 13.58 18.79 -1.07
C LEU A 223 14.02 19.35 -2.43
N SER A 224 14.96 18.69 -3.13
CA SER A 224 15.25 19.03 -4.52
C SER A 224 14.07 18.67 -5.44
N LEU A 225 14.04 19.21 -6.67
CA LEU A 225 12.99 18.89 -7.65
C LEU A 225 12.86 17.38 -7.89
N ALA A 226 13.99 16.67 -8.04
CA ALA A 226 14.01 15.20 -8.14
C ALA A 226 13.62 14.52 -6.81
N GLY A 227 14.06 15.06 -5.67
CA GLY A 227 13.72 14.55 -4.34
C GLY A 227 12.23 14.59 -4.02
N MET A 228 11.51 15.60 -4.54
CA MET A 228 10.04 15.70 -4.47
C MET A 228 9.30 14.68 -5.36
N GLY A 229 9.99 14.07 -6.33
CA GLY A 229 9.35 13.22 -7.34
C GLY A 229 8.74 11.91 -6.81
N THR A 230 9.15 11.43 -5.62
CA THR A 230 8.69 10.15 -5.06
C THR A 230 8.51 10.21 -3.55
N PHE A 231 7.62 9.39 -3.00
CA PHE A 231 7.41 9.25 -1.55
C PHE A 231 8.25 8.12 -0.89
N ALA A 232 9.04 7.40 -1.67
CA ALA A 232 9.93 6.36 -1.15
C ALA A 232 11.00 6.97 -0.23
N SER A 233 11.38 6.21 0.81
CA SER A 233 12.41 6.59 1.79
C SER A 233 12.14 7.89 2.57
N LYS A 234 10.88 8.35 2.63
CA LYS A 234 10.49 9.56 3.38
C LYS A 234 9.70 9.21 4.63
N THR A 235 10.00 9.94 5.71
CA THR A 235 9.17 10.00 6.92
C THR A 235 7.81 10.62 6.62
N SER A 236 6.81 10.41 7.48
CA SER A 236 5.48 10.99 7.26
C SER A 236 5.48 12.52 7.11
N LEU A 237 6.34 13.22 7.87
CA LEU A 237 6.48 14.68 7.74
C LEU A 237 7.17 15.10 6.42
N GLU A 238 8.16 14.34 5.95
CA GLU A 238 8.76 14.58 4.64
C GLU A 238 7.77 14.30 3.49
N ARG A 239 6.86 13.35 3.65
CA ARG A 239 5.76 13.16 2.68
C ARG A 239 4.86 14.38 2.66
N GLU A 240 4.39 14.87 3.81
CA GLU A 240 3.63 16.12 3.88
C GLU A 240 4.39 17.31 3.27
N THR A 241 5.71 17.34 3.40
CA THR A 241 6.54 18.37 2.76
C THR A 241 6.46 18.30 1.24
N VAL A 242 6.37 17.12 0.62
CA VAL A 242 6.20 16.98 -0.83
C VAL A 242 4.91 17.67 -1.30
N TYR A 243 3.84 17.60 -0.50
CA TYR A 243 2.58 18.32 -0.77
C TYR A 243 2.78 19.83 -0.68
N ASN A 244 3.22 20.31 0.48
CA ASN A 244 3.27 21.75 0.75
C ASN A 244 4.31 22.46 -0.13
N GLN A 245 5.49 21.85 -0.33
CA GLN A 245 6.50 22.39 -1.24
C GLN A 245 6.02 22.34 -2.70
N GLY A 246 5.33 21.26 -3.11
CA GLY A 246 4.73 21.14 -4.43
C GLY A 246 3.64 22.18 -4.69
N TYR A 247 2.76 22.40 -3.71
CA TYR A 247 1.68 23.39 -3.79
C TYR A 247 2.22 24.82 -3.89
N ALA A 248 3.20 25.20 -3.05
CA ALA A 248 3.84 26.51 -3.16
C ALA A 248 4.54 26.71 -4.51
N PHE A 249 5.17 25.66 -5.04
CA PHE A 249 5.81 25.75 -6.35
C PHE A 249 4.80 25.84 -7.50
N VAL A 250 3.64 25.19 -7.38
CA VAL A 250 2.50 25.35 -8.30
C VAL A 250 1.98 26.79 -8.27
N ILE A 251 1.74 27.36 -7.09
CA ILE A 251 1.33 28.77 -6.94
C ILE A 251 2.35 29.70 -7.60
N TYR A 252 3.65 29.47 -7.36
CA TYR A 252 4.72 30.24 -7.99
C TYR A 252 4.67 30.18 -9.53
N MET A 253 4.51 28.97 -10.10
CA MET A 253 4.42 28.81 -11.54
C MET A 253 3.19 29.51 -12.13
N VAL A 254 2.04 29.39 -11.48
CA VAL A 254 0.80 30.09 -11.89
C VAL A 254 0.99 31.60 -11.85
N ASN A 255 1.54 32.14 -10.75
CA ASN A 255 1.77 33.58 -10.62
C ASN A 255 2.78 34.12 -11.64
N ARG A 256 3.79 33.32 -12.01
CA ARG A 256 4.84 33.72 -12.96
C ARG A 256 4.45 33.54 -14.43
N PHE A 257 3.67 32.51 -14.76
CA PHE A 257 3.42 32.08 -16.14
C PHE A 257 1.93 32.03 -16.55
N GLY A 258 1.00 32.23 -15.60
CA GLY A 258 -0.44 32.06 -15.78
C GLY A 258 -0.92 30.64 -15.49
N GLU A 259 -2.21 30.50 -15.18
CA GLU A 259 -2.83 29.23 -14.77
C GLU A 259 -2.72 28.12 -15.85
N ASP A 260 -2.78 28.51 -17.13
CA ASP A 260 -2.62 27.61 -18.29
C ASP A 260 -1.34 26.77 -18.26
N VAL A 261 -0.30 27.20 -17.54
CA VAL A 261 0.96 26.46 -17.39
C VAL A 261 0.73 25.06 -16.83
N LEU A 262 -0.27 24.87 -15.96
CA LEU A 262 -0.58 23.56 -15.37
C LEU A 262 -1.06 22.55 -16.41
N ARG A 263 -1.93 23.00 -17.33
CA ARG A 263 -2.37 22.19 -18.48
C ARG A 263 -1.20 21.90 -19.40
N LEU A 264 -0.40 22.91 -19.77
CA LEU A 264 0.73 22.76 -20.68
C LEU A 264 1.80 21.78 -20.16
N ILE A 265 2.11 21.82 -18.86
CA ILE A 265 3.02 20.84 -18.23
C ILE A 265 2.41 19.44 -18.30
N SER A 266 1.12 19.31 -17.97
CA SER A 266 0.40 18.02 -17.99
C SER A 266 0.39 17.40 -19.40
N GLU A 267 0.03 18.18 -20.42
CA GLU A 267 0.09 17.77 -21.83
C GLU A 267 1.51 17.36 -22.25
N SER A 268 2.53 18.14 -21.85
CA SER A 268 3.93 17.84 -22.14
C SER A 268 4.39 16.52 -21.51
N LEU A 269 3.93 16.19 -20.29
CA LEU A 269 4.19 14.89 -19.68
C LEU A 269 3.53 13.72 -20.44
N GLY A 270 2.45 13.98 -21.18
CA GLY A 270 1.80 13.03 -22.09
C GLY A 270 2.60 12.71 -23.35
N GLU A 271 3.63 13.49 -23.68
CA GLU A 271 4.42 13.31 -24.91
C GLU A 271 5.35 12.08 -24.87
N LYS A 272 5.52 11.39 -25.99
CA LYS A 272 6.19 10.06 -26.03
C LYS A 272 7.63 10.03 -25.53
N LYS A 273 8.35 11.15 -25.56
CA LYS A 273 9.79 11.23 -25.24
C LYS A 273 10.09 11.98 -23.94
N VAL A 274 9.08 12.55 -23.29
CA VAL A 274 9.23 13.30 -22.06
C VAL A 274 9.13 12.34 -20.89
N TYR A 275 10.19 12.25 -20.08
CA TYR A 275 10.24 11.35 -18.90
C TYR A 275 10.54 12.08 -17.60
N ASN A 276 10.94 13.35 -17.67
CA ASN A 276 11.26 14.18 -16.52
C ASN A 276 10.34 15.40 -16.48
N VAL A 277 9.84 15.74 -15.30
CA VAL A 277 9.04 16.96 -15.09
C VAL A 277 9.82 18.24 -15.42
N ALA A 278 11.13 18.27 -15.21
CA ALA A 278 11.94 19.44 -15.55
C ALA A 278 11.91 19.75 -17.07
N GLU A 279 11.86 18.70 -17.91
CA GLU A 279 11.72 18.83 -19.37
C GLU A 279 10.31 19.32 -19.73
N ALA A 280 9.26 18.84 -19.05
CA ALA A 280 7.90 19.31 -19.25
C ALA A 280 7.72 20.78 -18.85
N ILE A 281 8.32 21.22 -17.74
CA ILE A 281 8.34 22.63 -17.33
C ILE A 281 9.07 23.48 -18.38
N GLU A 282 10.19 23.00 -18.93
CA GLU A 282 10.91 23.70 -19.99
C GLU A 282 10.07 23.83 -21.26
N MET A 283 9.35 22.78 -21.66
CA MET A 283 8.45 22.82 -22.80
C MET A 283 7.29 23.82 -22.59
N ALA A 284 6.75 23.90 -21.38
CA ALA A 284 5.63 24.78 -21.06
C ALA A 284 6.05 26.25 -20.89
N THR A 285 7.23 26.52 -20.33
CA THR A 285 7.66 27.87 -19.92
C THR A 285 8.78 28.46 -20.79
N GLY A 286 9.48 27.63 -21.56
CA GLY A 286 10.70 28.01 -22.29
C GLY A 286 11.95 28.19 -21.43
N ILE A 287 11.89 27.86 -20.14
CA ILE A 287 13.00 27.98 -19.17
C ILE A 287 13.31 26.59 -18.61
N PRO A 288 14.58 26.16 -18.51
CA PRO A 288 14.92 24.86 -17.93
C PRO A 288 14.25 24.65 -16.56
N GLY A 289 13.53 23.54 -16.37
CA GLY A 289 12.71 23.35 -15.18
C GLY A 289 13.47 23.39 -13.86
N GLU A 290 14.70 22.86 -13.82
CA GLU A 290 15.60 22.98 -12.66
C GLU A 290 15.91 24.45 -12.35
N LYS A 291 16.08 25.29 -13.38
CA LYS A 291 16.30 26.73 -13.18
C LYS A 291 15.06 27.44 -12.65
N VAL A 292 13.86 27.08 -13.13
CA VAL A 292 12.60 27.63 -12.59
C VAL A 292 12.48 27.31 -11.10
N PHE A 293 12.86 26.10 -10.71
CA PHE A 293 12.88 25.67 -9.32
C PHE A 293 13.96 26.40 -8.49
N ASP A 294 15.18 26.52 -9.00
CA ASP A 294 16.28 27.23 -8.33
C ASP A 294 15.97 28.73 -8.13
N ASP A 295 15.43 29.40 -9.17
CA ASP A 295 14.96 30.79 -9.09
C ASP A 295 13.93 30.97 -7.96
N TRP A 296 12.98 30.02 -7.84
CA TRP A 296 11.96 30.03 -6.80
C TRP A 296 12.54 29.86 -5.39
N ILE A 297 13.46 28.91 -5.22
CA ILE A 297 14.14 28.68 -3.93
C ILE A 297 14.94 29.91 -3.50
N GLU A 298 15.68 30.55 -4.43
CA GLU A 298 16.44 31.77 -4.14
C GLU A 298 15.53 32.93 -3.72
N GLU A 299 14.40 33.09 -4.39
CA GLU A 299 13.40 34.10 -4.06
C GLU A 299 12.80 33.86 -2.67
N ARG A 300 12.38 32.61 -2.37
CA ARG A 300 11.82 32.26 -1.06
C ARG A 300 12.84 32.39 0.06
N LYS A 301 14.10 32.02 -0.18
CA LYS A 301 15.18 32.19 0.81
C LYS A 301 15.43 33.67 1.13
N THR A 302 15.43 34.52 0.10
CA THR A 302 15.56 35.98 0.26
C THR A 302 14.36 36.54 1.04
N PHE A 303 13.15 36.13 0.67
CA PHE A 303 11.93 36.54 1.35
C PHE A 303 11.94 36.15 2.83
N TYR A 304 12.09 34.85 3.15
CA TYR A 304 12.02 34.38 4.53
C TYR A 304 13.12 34.94 5.41
N THR A 305 14.35 35.10 4.88
CA THR A 305 15.45 35.73 5.63
C THR A 305 15.02 37.13 6.07
N LYS A 306 14.55 37.96 5.13
CA LYS A 306 14.12 39.33 5.41
C LYS A 306 12.88 39.40 6.29
N ALA A 307 11.90 38.51 6.08
CA ALA A 307 10.64 38.51 6.81
C ALA A 307 10.82 38.08 8.28
N THR A 308 11.87 37.32 8.58
CA THR A 308 12.17 36.83 9.94
C THR A 308 13.23 37.63 10.68
N GLU A 309 13.88 38.62 10.05
CA GLU A 309 14.93 39.47 10.64
C GLU A 309 14.52 40.16 11.95
N ARG A 310 13.23 40.45 12.13
CA ARG A 310 12.69 41.15 13.30
C ARG A 310 12.14 40.22 14.39
N ILE A 311 12.18 38.91 14.17
CA ILE A 311 11.70 37.92 15.14
C ILE A 311 12.76 37.73 16.22
N GLN A 312 12.39 38.03 17.47
CA GLN A 312 13.22 37.74 18.64
C GLN A 312 12.71 36.46 19.29
N VAL A 313 13.42 35.35 19.05
CA VAL A 313 12.97 34.03 19.51
C VAL A 313 12.86 33.99 21.04
N THR A 314 11.70 33.59 21.53
CA THR A 314 11.41 33.44 22.95
C THR A 314 12.33 32.40 23.61
N PRO A 315 13.01 32.73 24.72
CA PRO A 315 13.79 31.76 25.47
C PRO A 315 12.92 30.63 26.04
N SER A 316 13.22 29.38 25.68
CA SER A 316 12.53 28.18 26.14
C SER A 316 13.50 27.00 26.36
N GLU A 317 13.10 26.05 27.22
CA GLU A 317 13.88 24.83 27.51
C GLU A 317 13.21 23.60 26.89
N TYR A 318 14.00 22.66 26.37
CA TYR A 318 13.48 21.39 25.85
C TYR A 318 12.98 20.48 26.99
N VAL A 319 11.74 19.99 26.83
CA VAL A 319 11.20 18.88 27.60
C VAL A 319 11.36 17.58 26.82
N GLU A 320 11.08 17.58 25.51
CA GLU A 320 11.29 16.46 24.59
C GLU A 320 11.79 16.97 23.25
N LYS A 321 12.83 16.33 22.72
CA LYS A 321 13.44 16.67 21.44
C LYS A 321 13.41 15.55 20.40
N ASP A 322 13.25 14.31 20.84
CA ASP A 322 13.30 13.16 19.93
C ASP A 322 11.92 12.94 19.29
N GLY A 323 11.91 12.44 18.05
CA GLY A 323 10.69 12.36 17.24
C GLY A 323 10.39 13.67 16.49
N PHE A 324 9.59 13.57 15.43
CA PHE A 324 9.19 14.73 14.62
C PHE A 324 7.77 15.21 14.90
N PHE A 325 6.96 14.39 15.57
CA PHE A 325 5.63 14.74 16.05
C PHE A 325 5.59 14.58 17.57
N ASN A 326 5.60 15.73 18.26
CA ASN A 326 5.43 15.83 19.69
C ASN A 326 4.28 16.82 19.98
N PHE A 327 3.19 16.34 20.57
CA PHE A 327 1.93 17.08 20.68
C PHE A 327 1.34 17.08 22.08
N TYR A 328 0.46 18.05 22.33
CA TYR A 328 -0.40 18.19 23.50
C TYR A 328 0.32 18.00 24.84
N PRO A 329 1.41 18.73 25.14
CA PRO A 329 2.04 18.62 26.44
C PRO A 329 1.10 19.07 27.53
N LYS A 330 0.93 18.27 28.59
CA LYS A 330 0.11 18.62 29.77
C LYS A 330 0.86 18.30 31.05
N ALA A 331 1.01 19.30 31.91
CA ALA A 331 1.54 19.09 33.26
C ALA A 331 0.52 18.33 34.12
N SER A 332 0.99 17.49 35.03
CA SER A 332 0.15 16.87 36.05
C SER A 332 -0.40 17.95 37.00
N PRO A 333 -1.58 17.75 37.61
CA PRO A 333 -2.15 18.71 38.56
C PRO A 333 -1.23 19.10 39.73
N ASP A 334 -0.29 18.21 40.11
CA ASP A 334 0.71 18.47 41.15
C ASP A 334 2.01 19.12 40.64
N GLY A 335 2.12 19.37 39.33
CA GLY A 335 3.27 19.99 38.67
C GLY A 335 4.54 19.15 38.61
N LYS A 336 4.51 17.87 39.00
CA LYS A 336 5.72 17.02 39.11
C LYS A 336 6.05 16.21 37.86
N SER A 337 5.13 16.14 36.91
CA SER A 337 5.30 15.36 35.69
C SER A 337 4.62 16.03 34.52
N VAL A 338 5.07 15.71 33.31
CA VAL A 338 4.49 16.20 32.07
C VAL A 338 4.17 15.00 31.19
N ALA A 339 2.90 14.87 30.82
CA ALA A 339 2.51 13.96 29.77
C ALA A 339 2.63 14.67 28.40
N TYR A 340 2.83 13.91 27.34
CA TYR A 340 2.76 14.38 25.96
C TYR A 340 2.64 13.20 24.99
N ILE A 341 2.24 13.49 23.76
CA ILE A 341 2.12 12.50 22.69
C ILE A 341 3.37 12.61 21.80
N SER A 342 3.99 11.48 21.42
CA SER A 342 5.22 11.47 20.62
C SER A 342 5.32 10.29 19.67
N ASN A 343 5.96 10.48 18.50
CA ASN A 343 6.37 9.39 17.60
C ASN A 343 7.84 8.99 17.69
N LYS A 344 8.54 9.40 18.75
CA LYS A 344 9.95 9.05 18.94
C LYS A 344 10.20 7.56 18.76
N GLY A 345 11.30 7.24 18.07
CA GLY A 345 11.64 5.85 17.73
C GLY A 345 10.97 5.32 16.45
N HIS A 346 10.04 6.07 15.85
CA HIS A 346 9.32 5.66 14.64
C HIS A 346 9.60 6.61 13.45
N ALA A 347 9.72 6.04 12.25
CA ALA A 347 9.89 6.80 11.00
C ALA A 347 8.57 7.35 10.43
N TYR A 348 7.44 6.85 10.95
CA TYR A 348 6.09 7.21 10.53
C TYR A 348 5.34 7.84 11.71
N SER A 349 4.16 8.41 11.45
CA SER A 349 3.31 9.12 12.43
C SER A 349 2.67 8.23 13.50
N TRP A 350 3.39 7.25 14.04
CA TRP A 350 2.92 6.38 15.11
C TRP A 350 3.13 7.06 16.45
N LEU A 351 2.06 7.62 16.99
CA LEU A 351 2.11 8.35 18.24
C LEU A 351 1.72 7.46 19.42
N SER A 352 2.50 7.56 20.49
CA SER A 352 2.22 7.02 21.82
C SER A 352 2.08 8.15 22.84
N LEU A 353 1.35 7.88 23.92
CA LEU A 353 1.27 8.78 25.09
C LEU A 353 2.40 8.46 26.06
N TYR A 354 3.24 9.45 26.36
CA TYR A 354 4.34 9.37 27.31
C TYR A 354 4.06 10.21 28.55
N LEU A 355 4.64 9.78 29.68
CA LEU A 355 4.71 10.54 30.92
C LEU A 355 6.17 10.67 31.33
N LYS A 356 6.61 11.92 31.49
CA LYS A 356 7.95 12.27 31.93
C LYS A 356 7.92 12.82 33.35
N LYS A 357 8.79 12.26 34.20
CA LYS A 357 8.98 12.67 35.59
C LYS A 357 10.47 12.78 35.87
N ASP A 358 10.95 13.99 36.12
CA ASP A 358 12.38 14.30 36.21
C ASP A 358 13.14 13.80 34.97
N SER A 359 14.18 12.97 35.15
CA SER A 359 14.90 12.30 34.07
C SER A 359 14.31 10.95 33.66
N SER A 360 13.25 10.48 34.34
CA SER A 360 12.59 9.21 34.06
C SER A 360 11.38 9.41 33.16
N GLU A 361 11.10 8.41 32.34
CA GLU A 361 10.04 8.48 31.33
C GLU A 361 9.36 7.13 31.20
N THR A 362 8.05 7.15 30.98
CA THR A 362 7.22 5.95 30.90
C THR A 362 6.24 6.11 29.74
N GLU A 363 6.22 5.15 28.82
CA GLU A 363 5.16 5.02 27.82
C GLU A 363 3.90 4.47 28.49
N LEU A 364 2.78 5.19 28.40
CA LEU A 364 1.53 4.83 29.09
C LEU A 364 0.52 4.11 28.19
N ALA A 365 0.47 4.46 26.89
CA ALA A 365 -0.43 3.84 25.93
C ALA A 365 0.38 3.15 24.82
N PHE A 366 0.46 1.82 24.88
CA PHE A 366 1.30 1.00 24.02
C PHE A 366 0.74 0.87 22.60
N ILE A 367 1.58 1.11 21.58
CA ILE A 367 1.24 0.92 20.16
C ILE A 367 0.84 -0.54 19.83
N ASP A 368 1.38 -1.54 20.53
CA ASP A 368 1.18 -2.95 20.16
C ASP A 368 -0.26 -3.47 20.36
N ASP A 369 -0.97 -2.95 21.37
CA ASP A 369 -2.38 -3.27 21.65
C ASP A 369 -3.37 -2.50 20.75
N LEU A 370 -2.87 -1.56 19.97
CA LEU A 370 -3.64 -0.78 19.02
C LEU A 370 -3.48 -1.47 17.68
N GLU A 371 -4.55 -2.09 17.20
CA GLU A 371 -4.54 -2.73 15.89
C GLU A 371 -4.33 -1.68 14.78
N LEU A 372 -3.09 -1.24 14.53
CA LEU A 372 -2.67 -0.32 13.46
C LEU A 372 -3.37 -0.70 12.15
N GLU A 373 -4.20 0.20 11.64
CA GLU A 373 -4.65 0.19 10.26
C GLU A 373 -3.76 1.14 9.46
N ILE A 374 -3.30 0.68 8.30
CA ILE A 374 -2.80 1.54 7.24
C ILE A 374 -3.47 1.01 5.96
N PRO A 375 -4.31 1.81 5.27
CA PRO A 375 -4.84 1.47 3.95
C PRO A 375 -3.69 1.30 2.93
N LYS A 376 -3.87 0.42 1.93
CA LYS A 376 -2.81 0.03 0.97
C LYS A 376 -3.22 0.08 -0.51
N ASN A 377 -3.93 1.11 -0.92
CA ASN A 377 -4.10 1.43 -2.33
C ASN A 377 -2.88 2.17 -2.88
N HIS A 378 -2.67 2.17 -4.20
CA HIS A 378 -1.51 2.82 -4.84
C HIS A 378 -1.47 4.35 -4.63
N ALA A 379 -2.59 4.96 -4.23
CA ALA A 379 -2.65 6.34 -3.75
C ALA A 379 -2.05 6.51 -2.34
N ASP A 380 -1.91 5.46 -1.54
CA ASP A 380 -1.58 5.56 -0.10
C ASP A 380 -0.09 5.73 0.16
N ALA A 381 0.75 5.53 -0.88
CA ALA A 381 2.15 5.95 -0.84
C ALA A 381 2.28 7.47 -0.71
N THR A 382 1.25 8.24 -1.07
CA THR A 382 1.24 9.70 -1.01
C THR A 382 0.75 10.22 0.35
N MET A 383 -0.05 9.46 1.10
CA MET A 383 -0.81 10.00 2.22
C MET A 383 0.02 10.34 3.50
N PRO A 384 -0.12 11.57 4.05
CA PRO A 384 0.69 12.08 5.17
C PRO A 384 0.12 11.88 6.59
N LEU A 385 -1.02 11.21 6.78
CA LEU A 385 -1.81 11.36 8.01
C LEU A 385 -1.31 10.60 9.25
N ILE A 386 -1.70 11.14 10.41
CA ILE A 386 -1.32 10.73 11.76
C ILE A 386 -2.38 9.75 12.30
N PRO A 387 -2.13 8.43 12.43
CA PRO A 387 -3.20 7.46 12.63
C PRO A 387 -3.41 6.99 14.08
N PHE A 388 -2.58 7.41 15.06
CA PHE A 388 -2.60 6.89 16.45
C PHE A 388 -2.52 8.02 17.47
N ILE A 389 -3.21 7.87 18.62
CA ILE A 389 -3.43 8.87 19.69
C ILE A 389 -3.05 10.28 19.24
N ASN A 390 -3.84 10.82 18.32
CA ASN A 390 -3.54 12.07 17.62
C ASN A 390 -4.43 13.22 18.09
N THR A 391 -5.23 12.97 19.13
CA THR A 391 -6.15 13.93 19.73
C THR A 391 -5.68 14.28 21.14
N SER A 392 -6.17 15.40 21.67
CA SER A 392 -5.91 15.78 23.06
C SER A 392 -6.37 14.70 24.07
N TYR A 393 -5.80 14.76 25.28
CA TYR A 393 -6.14 13.90 26.43
C TYR A 393 -6.28 14.77 27.69
N SER A 394 -6.73 14.22 28.82
CA SER A 394 -6.86 14.99 30.07
C SER A 394 -6.48 14.18 31.31
N PHE A 395 -5.77 14.81 32.25
CA PHE A 395 -5.65 14.29 33.61
C PHE A 395 -7.01 14.37 34.32
N SER A 396 -7.25 13.44 35.23
CA SER A 396 -8.26 13.64 36.28
C SER A 396 -7.78 14.76 37.23
N PRO A 397 -8.69 15.51 37.86
CA PRO A 397 -8.35 16.60 38.78
C PRO A 397 -7.40 16.19 39.91
N ASP A 398 -7.48 14.94 40.37
CA ASP A 398 -6.60 14.38 41.40
C ASP A 398 -5.22 13.90 40.87
N GLY A 399 -4.99 13.96 39.56
CA GLY A 399 -3.75 13.55 38.90
C GLY A 399 -3.49 12.05 38.88
N ASN A 400 -4.44 11.20 39.30
CA ASN A 400 -4.23 9.75 39.39
C ASN A 400 -4.61 9.00 38.11
N LYS A 401 -5.37 9.61 37.21
CA LYS A 401 -5.87 8.99 35.99
C LYS A 401 -5.67 9.90 34.78
N LEU A 402 -5.65 9.31 33.60
CA LEU A 402 -5.68 10.00 32.30
C LEU A 402 -6.85 9.47 31.47
N VAL A 403 -7.63 10.34 30.85
CA VAL A 403 -8.57 9.97 29.78
C VAL A 403 -7.99 10.35 28.43
N TYR A 404 -8.11 9.47 27.45
CA TYR A 404 -7.59 9.64 26.09
C TYR A 404 -8.44 8.83 25.11
N ALA A 405 -8.33 9.13 23.81
CA ALA A 405 -9.07 8.44 22.76
C ALA A 405 -8.16 7.55 21.92
N VAL A 406 -8.68 6.38 21.53
CA VAL A 406 -7.95 5.44 20.69
C VAL A 406 -8.88 4.71 19.72
N ASN A 407 -8.43 4.51 18.48
CA ASN A 407 -9.13 3.69 17.50
C ASN A 407 -9.15 2.21 17.95
N LYS A 408 -10.34 1.62 17.95
CA LYS A 408 -10.53 0.19 18.20
C LYS A 408 -11.49 -0.41 17.19
N LYS A 409 -11.14 -1.61 16.73
CA LYS A 409 -12.04 -2.38 15.88
C LYS A 409 -13.22 -2.94 16.64
N ASN A 410 -14.38 -2.88 16.03
CA ASN A 410 -15.57 -3.57 16.53
C ASN A 410 -15.74 -4.96 15.88
N ARG A 411 -16.84 -5.64 16.20
CA ARG A 411 -17.13 -7.01 15.75
C ARG A 411 -17.30 -7.17 14.23
N TYR A 412 -17.43 -6.08 13.49
CA TYR A 412 -17.59 -6.03 12.04
C TYR A 412 -16.29 -5.63 11.31
N GLY A 413 -15.25 -5.23 12.06
CA GLY A 413 -14.00 -4.75 11.52
C GLY A 413 -13.99 -3.26 11.19
N GLU A 414 -14.95 -2.51 11.74
CA GLU A 414 -15.01 -1.05 11.67
C GLU A 414 -14.13 -0.44 12.75
N SER A 415 -13.46 0.67 12.47
CA SER A 415 -12.42 1.26 13.30
C SER A 415 -12.86 2.60 13.86
N TYR A 416 -13.33 2.61 15.10
CA TYR A 416 -13.89 3.81 15.73
C TYR A 416 -13.06 4.23 16.94
N ARG A 417 -13.00 5.55 17.18
CA ARG A 417 -12.37 6.15 18.34
C ARG A 417 -13.23 5.87 19.57
N ASP A 418 -12.60 5.30 20.59
CA ASP A 418 -13.18 5.05 21.89
C ASP A 418 -12.34 5.69 22.99
N LEU A 419 -13.01 6.12 24.05
CA LEU A 419 -12.36 6.70 25.22
C LEU A 419 -11.81 5.58 26.12
N PHE A 420 -10.62 5.83 26.67
CA PHE A 420 -9.92 4.97 27.62
C PHE A 420 -9.53 5.79 28.84
N ILE A 421 -9.50 5.13 30.00
CA ILE A 421 -8.95 5.67 31.24
C ILE A 421 -7.70 4.86 31.60
N PHE A 422 -6.56 5.52 31.79
CA PHE A 422 -5.35 4.91 32.34
C PHE A 422 -5.21 5.30 33.81
N ASP A 423 -5.09 4.30 34.70
CA ASP A 423 -4.78 4.50 36.12
C ASP A 423 -3.26 4.52 36.32
N LEU A 424 -2.72 5.68 36.70
CA LEU A 424 -1.28 5.90 36.84
C LEU A 424 -0.66 5.17 38.03
N LYS A 425 -1.46 4.79 39.03
CA LYS A 425 -0.98 4.04 40.20
C LYS A 425 -0.92 2.56 39.93
N LYS A 426 -1.93 2.02 39.23
CA LYS A 426 -2.01 0.59 38.88
C LYS A 426 -1.26 0.23 37.61
N LEU A 427 -0.98 1.23 36.76
CA LEU A 427 -0.46 1.04 35.40
C LEU A 427 -1.41 0.16 34.56
N GLU A 428 -2.72 0.40 34.70
CA GLU A 428 -3.78 -0.36 34.03
C GLU A 428 -4.66 0.59 33.20
N GLN A 429 -5.03 0.16 31.99
CA GLN A 429 -6.00 0.83 31.13
C GLN A 429 -7.39 0.18 31.23
N THR A 430 -8.44 1.00 31.17
CA THR A 430 -9.85 0.56 31.10
C THR A 430 -10.53 1.26 29.93
N ARG A 431 -11.18 0.48 29.05
CA ARG A 431 -12.00 1.02 27.95
C ARG A 431 -13.31 1.57 28.48
N LEU A 432 -13.60 2.83 28.22
CA LEU A 432 -14.78 3.54 28.70
C LEU A 432 -15.95 3.46 27.71
N THR A 433 -15.69 3.59 26.41
CA THR A 433 -16.74 3.52 25.36
C THR A 433 -16.49 2.38 24.37
N TYR A 434 -17.54 1.94 23.68
CA TYR A 434 -17.47 0.88 22.68
C TYR A 434 -18.15 1.31 21.38
N SER A 435 -17.37 1.51 20.32
CA SER A 435 -17.88 2.08 19.05
C SER A 435 -18.52 3.45 19.24
N GLY A 436 -17.96 4.26 20.15
CA GLY A 436 -18.50 5.56 20.55
C GLY A 436 -18.27 6.68 19.53
N ARG A 437 -17.22 6.55 18.69
CA ARG A 437 -16.74 7.60 17.75
C ARG A 437 -16.48 8.92 18.49
N MET A 438 -15.74 8.83 19.60
CA MET A 438 -15.50 9.94 20.53
C MET A 438 -14.02 10.25 20.71
N GLU A 439 -13.70 11.54 20.81
CA GLU A 439 -12.33 12.05 20.91
C GLU A 439 -12.19 13.34 21.71
N SER A 440 -10.94 13.80 21.86
CA SER A 440 -10.57 15.03 22.59
C SER A 440 -11.26 15.17 23.97
N PRO A 441 -11.14 14.18 24.87
CA PRO A 441 -11.82 14.19 26.16
C PRO A 441 -11.20 15.18 27.16
N ALA A 442 -12.05 15.85 27.96
CA ALA A 442 -11.63 16.68 29.10
C ALA A 442 -12.45 16.41 30.36
N TRP A 443 -11.77 16.20 31.49
CA TRP A 443 -12.39 15.97 32.80
C TRP A 443 -12.98 17.25 33.37
N SER A 444 -14.16 17.14 33.97
CA SER A 444 -14.72 18.20 34.80
C SER A 444 -13.88 18.39 36.08
N PRO A 445 -13.79 19.62 36.61
CA PRO A 445 -13.01 19.90 37.82
C PRO A 445 -13.44 19.10 39.06
N ASP A 446 -14.74 18.74 39.13
CA ASP A 446 -15.33 17.99 40.23
C ASP A 446 -15.20 16.47 40.12
N SER A 447 -14.54 15.97 39.07
CA SER A 447 -14.33 14.54 38.83
C SER A 447 -15.58 13.70 38.48
N THR A 448 -16.72 14.32 38.15
CA THR A 448 -17.97 13.57 37.91
C THR A 448 -18.34 13.41 36.45
N LYS A 449 -17.74 14.19 35.54
CA LYS A 449 -18.08 14.20 34.11
C LYS A 449 -16.85 14.31 33.21
N ILE A 450 -17.03 13.87 31.97
CA ILE A 450 -16.08 14.05 30.87
C ILE A 450 -16.84 14.68 29.70
N VAL A 451 -16.34 15.80 29.18
CA VAL A 451 -16.77 16.32 27.88
C VAL A 451 -15.90 15.67 26.80
N ALA A 452 -16.49 15.36 25.65
CA ALA A 452 -15.79 14.85 24.48
C ALA A 452 -16.44 15.37 23.19
N VAL A 453 -15.71 15.24 22.08
CA VAL A 453 -16.25 15.45 20.73
C VAL A 453 -16.74 14.11 20.20
N LYS A 454 -17.98 14.03 19.70
CA LYS A 454 -18.55 12.84 19.09
C LYS A 454 -18.81 13.09 17.60
N TYR A 455 -18.39 12.14 16.77
CA TYR A 455 -18.71 12.12 15.34
C TYR A 455 -20.00 11.34 15.06
N GLU A 456 -20.96 11.96 14.36
CA GLU A 456 -22.25 11.36 14.02
C GLU A 456 -22.85 11.99 12.76
N GLY A 457 -23.19 11.17 11.75
CA GLY A 457 -23.91 11.61 10.55
C GLY A 457 -23.19 12.66 9.70
N GLY A 458 -21.85 12.61 9.63
CA GLY A 458 -21.06 13.62 8.92
C GLY A 458 -20.83 14.92 9.69
N THR A 459 -21.11 14.94 11.00
CA THR A 459 -20.96 16.13 11.85
C THR A 459 -20.23 15.80 13.15
N GLN A 460 -19.66 16.82 13.79
CA GLN A 460 -19.04 16.69 15.11
C GLN A 460 -19.80 17.51 16.15
N ASN A 461 -19.99 16.98 17.35
CA ASN A 461 -20.75 17.64 18.40
C ASN A 461 -20.14 17.41 19.78
N LEU A 462 -20.32 18.38 20.69
CA LEU A 462 -19.95 18.19 22.09
C LEU A 462 -20.94 17.26 22.79
N VAL A 463 -20.39 16.32 23.53
CA VAL A 463 -21.15 15.39 24.36
C VAL A 463 -20.56 15.33 25.77
N LEU A 464 -21.40 15.01 26.74
CA LEU A 464 -21.05 14.83 28.14
C LEU A 464 -21.36 13.39 28.55
N LEU A 465 -20.43 12.75 29.27
CA LEU A 465 -20.65 11.44 29.86
C LEU A 465 -20.14 11.36 31.31
N ASP A 466 -20.64 10.38 32.04
CA ASP A 466 -20.17 10.02 33.38
C ASP A 466 -19.14 8.89 33.29
N PRO A 467 -17.92 9.02 33.82
CA PRO A 467 -16.90 7.97 33.74
C PRO A 467 -17.31 6.67 34.47
N GLU A 468 -18.19 6.74 35.47
CA GLU A 468 -18.69 5.57 36.19
C GLU A 468 -19.97 4.98 35.54
N LYS A 469 -20.60 5.75 34.64
CA LYS A 469 -21.79 5.35 33.85
C LYS A 469 -21.68 5.84 32.40
N PRO A 470 -20.76 5.28 31.60
CA PRO A 470 -20.46 5.80 30.26
C PRO A 470 -21.64 5.82 29.28
N ASP A 471 -22.64 4.96 29.49
CA ASP A 471 -23.87 4.94 28.69
C ASP A 471 -24.79 6.16 28.93
N SER A 472 -24.50 7.02 29.91
CA SER A 472 -25.30 8.21 30.27
C SER A 472 -25.01 9.44 29.41
N LEU A 473 -24.81 9.25 28.11
CA LEU A 473 -24.39 10.32 27.19
C LEU A 473 -25.46 11.40 27.01
N VAL A 474 -25.06 12.66 27.17
CA VAL A 474 -25.88 13.85 26.92
C VAL A 474 -25.25 14.68 25.81
N ARG A 475 -26.03 15.04 24.78
CA ARG A 475 -25.59 15.92 23.69
C ARG A 475 -25.71 17.38 24.11
N LEU A 476 -24.64 18.16 23.91
CA LEU A 476 -24.57 19.58 24.27
C LEU A 476 -24.78 20.50 23.06
N THR A 477 -24.37 20.08 21.86
CA THR A 477 -24.52 20.85 20.61
C THR A 477 -25.21 20.04 19.52
N SER A 478 -25.82 20.71 18.53
CA SER A 478 -26.58 20.06 17.42
C SER A 478 -26.24 20.65 16.04
N TYR A 479 -24.96 20.63 15.68
CA TYR A 479 -24.43 21.12 14.41
C TYR A 479 -24.90 20.29 13.20
N SER A 480 -24.98 20.92 12.03
CA SER A 480 -25.59 20.33 10.82
C SER A 480 -25.07 20.87 9.47
N LYS A 481 -24.22 21.90 9.47
CA LYS A 481 -23.64 22.53 8.27
C LYS A 481 -22.20 22.06 7.98
N GLY A 482 -21.75 20.98 8.60
CA GLY A 482 -20.37 20.51 8.49
C GLY A 482 -19.39 21.22 9.45
N GLU A 483 -19.92 21.86 10.49
CA GLU A 483 -19.09 22.43 11.55
C GLU A 483 -18.22 21.35 12.19
N THR A 484 -16.95 21.67 12.43
CA THR A 484 -15.94 20.78 13.01
C THR A 484 -15.53 21.33 14.38
N VAL A 485 -15.49 20.50 15.41
CA VAL A 485 -15.34 20.90 16.82
C VAL A 485 -14.06 20.30 17.40
N PHE A 486 -13.26 21.11 18.09
CA PHE A 486 -11.93 20.72 18.54
C PHE A 486 -11.69 21.04 20.02
N THR A 487 -10.89 20.18 20.66
CA THR A 487 -10.18 20.42 21.92
C THR A 487 -10.99 21.15 23.01
N PRO A 488 -12.10 20.58 23.50
CA PRO A 488 -12.85 21.18 24.61
C PRO A 488 -12.03 21.18 25.91
N THR A 489 -12.21 22.21 26.74
CA THR A 489 -11.61 22.34 28.07
C THR A 489 -12.59 23.00 29.05
N TRP A 490 -12.46 22.70 30.34
CA TRP A 490 -13.35 23.24 31.38
C TRP A 490 -12.79 24.51 32.01
N SER A 491 -13.69 25.40 32.44
CA SER A 491 -13.34 26.40 33.44
C SER A 491 -13.07 25.72 34.80
N PRO A 492 -12.15 26.25 35.65
CA PRO A 492 -11.85 25.66 36.95
C PRO A 492 -13.04 25.54 37.91
N ASP A 493 -14.05 26.40 37.74
CA ASP A 493 -15.30 26.39 38.52
C ASP A 493 -16.38 25.44 37.95
N GLY A 494 -16.16 24.85 36.77
CA GLY A 494 -17.11 23.95 36.09
C GLY A 494 -18.32 24.63 35.45
N SER A 495 -18.41 25.97 35.46
CA SER A 495 -19.55 26.71 34.93
C SER A 495 -19.57 26.80 33.39
N SER A 496 -18.43 26.54 32.74
CA SER A 496 -18.23 26.78 31.32
C SER A 496 -17.31 25.75 30.67
N ILE A 497 -17.55 25.48 29.38
CA ILE A 497 -16.68 24.66 28.52
C ILE A 497 -16.21 25.56 27.36
N PHE A 498 -14.90 25.71 27.20
CA PHE A 498 -14.28 26.40 26.06
C PHE A 498 -13.86 25.39 25.01
N PHE A 499 -14.02 25.72 23.74
CA PHE A 499 -13.66 24.83 22.63
C PHE A 499 -13.36 25.66 21.37
N ALA A 500 -12.66 25.04 20.42
CA ALA A 500 -12.50 25.63 19.09
C ALA A 500 -13.54 25.02 18.13
N MET A 501 -13.99 25.80 17.15
CA MET A 501 -14.90 25.35 16.11
C MET A 501 -14.50 25.99 14.80
N ALA A 502 -14.43 25.19 13.73
CA ALA A 502 -14.23 25.68 12.38
C ALA A 502 -15.49 25.52 11.54
N ASP A 503 -15.74 26.52 10.72
CA ASP A 503 -16.69 26.49 9.61
C ASP A 503 -15.94 26.62 8.26
N PHE A 504 -16.47 27.35 7.29
CA PHE A 504 -15.86 27.50 5.97
C PHE A 504 -14.63 28.44 5.98
N TRP A 505 -14.61 29.50 6.79
CA TRP A 505 -13.63 30.58 6.65
C TRP A 505 -12.46 30.50 7.65
N GLY A 506 -12.70 30.02 8.87
CA GLY A 506 -11.66 29.98 9.90
C GLY A 506 -12.04 29.18 11.14
N ARG A 507 -11.07 29.03 12.05
CA ARG A 507 -11.24 28.31 13.31
C ARG A 507 -11.28 29.31 14.47
N ASN A 508 -12.40 29.33 15.18
CA ASN A 508 -12.72 30.33 16.19
C ASN A 508 -12.89 29.71 17.58
N LEU A 509 -12.78 30.52 18.65
CA LEU A 509 -12.97 30.06 20.03
C LEU A 509 -14.34 30.42 20.58
N TRP A 510 -14.98 29.42 21.16
CA TRP A 510 -16.34 29.48 21.68
C TRP A 510 -16.40 29.01 23.13
N LYS A 511 -17.46 29.44 23.81
CA LYS A 511 -17.78 29.06 25.18
C LYS A 511 -19.20 28.55 25.27
N TYR A 512 -19.38 27.41 25.92
CA TYR A 512 -20.67 26.80 26.26
C TYR A 512 -20.92 26.95 27.77
N SER A 513 -22.06 27.53 28.14
CA SER A 513 -22.50 27.64 29.54
C SER A 513 -23.19 26.35 30.00
N THR A 514 -22.69 25.73 31.07
CA THR A 514 -23.26 24.47 31.58
C THR A 514 -24.59 24.64 32.31
N GLU A 515 -24.90 25.85 32.78
CA GLU A 515 -26.17 26.20 33.42
C GLU A 515 -27.27 26.50 32.40
N THR A 516 -26.96 27.28 31.36
CA THR A 516 -27.98 27.81 30.43
C THR A 516 -28.05 27.08 29.10
N GLY A 517 -26.99 26.35 28.72
CA GLY A 517 -26.84 25.75 27.40
C GLY A 517 -26.54 26.75 26.27
N MET A 518 -26.28 28.01 26.60
CA MET A 518 -25.94 29.04 25.59
C MET A 518 -24.49 28.91 25.11
N ILE A 519 -24.29 29.18 23.82
CA ILE A 519 -22.99 29.21 23.14
C ILE A 519 -22.67 30.66 22.77
N GLU A 520 -21.50 31.15 23.17
CA GLU A 520 -21.01 32.50 22.86
C GLU A 520 -19.61 32.46 22.23
N GLY A 521 -19.36 33.33 21.25
CA GLY A 521 -18.04 33.50 20.64
C GLY A 521 -17.13 34.34 21.53
N ILE A 522 -15.92 33.85 21.80
CA ILE A 522 -14.92 34.52 22.66
C ILE A 522 -13.87 35.26 21.82
N LEU A 523 -13.42 34.63 20.74
CA LEU A 523 -12.50 35.18 19.76
C LEU A 523 -13.00 34.74 18.39
N ILE A 524 -13.52 35.70 17.62
CA ILE A 524 -14.10 35.50 16.29
C ILE A 524 -13.37 36.43 15.31
N ASP A 525 -12.68 35.83 14.35
CA ASP A 525 -12.05 36.52 13.23
C ASP A 525 -12.04 35.57 12.03
N ASP A 526 -12.36 36.07 10.83
CA ASP A 526 -12.41 35.26 9.62
C ASP A 526 -11.01 34.98 9.04
N TYR A 527 -9.98 35.68 9.52
CA TYR A 527 -8.61 35.60 9.00
C TYR A 527 -7.58 35.12 10.03
N VAL A 528 -8.01 34.84 11.26
CA VAL A 528 -7.12 34.35 12.34
C VAL A 528 -7.58 32.96 12.77
N ASP A 529 -6.64 32.02 12.81
CA ASP A 529 -6.88 30.66 13.26
C ASP A 529 -6.59 30.56 14.78
N TYR A 530 -7.65 30.42 15.58
CA TYR A 530 -7.54 30.26 17.03
C TYR A 530 -7.66 28.78 17.45
N ARG A 531 -6.63 28.27 18.15
CA ARG A 531 -6.48 26.84 18.49
C ARG A 531 -6.23 26.59 19.98
N ASP A 532 -6.54 25.35 20.38
CA ASP A 532 -6.10 24.73 21.64
C ASP A 532 -6.36 25.57 22.90
N PRO A 533 -7.62 25.91 23.23
CA PRO A 533 -7.92 26.68 24.42
C PRO A 533 -7.48 25.95 25.71
N ASN A 534 -6.84 26.68 26.62
CA ASN A 534 -6.40 26.19 27.92
C ASN A 534 -6.64 27.26 29.00
N VAL A 535 -7.42 26.93 30.04
CA VAL A 535 -7.74 27.89 31.11
C VAL A 535 -6.72 27.77 32.24
N SER A 536 -6.26 28.91 32.77
CA SER A 536 -5.34 28.92 33.91
C SER A 536 -5.97 28.26 35.15
N PRO A 537 -5.18 27.61 36.02
CA PRO A 537 -5.69 27.00 37.25
C PRO A 537 -6.47 27.97 38.16
N ASP A 538 -6.10 29.25 38.15
CA ASP A 538 -6.76 30.31 38.91
C ASP A 538 -7.99 30.93 38.21
N GLY A 539 -8.32 30.47 37.00
CA GLY A 539 -9.47 30.93 36.20
C GLY A 539 -9.36 32.34 35.66
N LYS A 540 -8.19 33.01 35.77
CA LYS A 540 -8.04 34.41 35.35
C LYS A 540 -7.73 34.60 33.88
N TYR A 541 -7.16 33.61 33.19
CA TYR A 541 -6.70 33.76 31.81
C TYR A 541 -7.08 32.55 30.94
N LEU A 542 -7.40 32.82 29.67
CA LEU A 542 -7.49 31.83 28.60
C LEU A 542 -6.20 31.87 27.78
N TYR A 543 -5.46 30.77 27.71
CA TYR A 543 -4.32 30.57 26.82
C TYR A 543 -4.77 29.86 25.56
N TYR A 544 -4.17 30.20 24.43
CA TYR A 544 -4.51 29.63 23.12
C TYR A 544 -3.37 29.89 22.13
N SER A 545 -3.37 29.15 21.02
CA SER A 545 -2.47 29.39 19.89
C SER A 545 -3.21 30.24 18.85
N ALA A 546 -2.53 31.23 18.26
CA ALA A 546 -3.10 32.04 17.19
C ALA A 546 -2.01 32.57 16.24
N ASP A 547 -2.41 32.88 15.01
CA ASP A 547 -1.54 33.37 13.93
C ASP A 547 -1.94 34.74 13.34
N PRO A 548 -2.30 35.76 14.15
CA PRO A 548 -2.72 37.06 13.62
C PRO A 548 -1.64 37.80 12.80
N ASP A 549 -0.39 37.36 12.91
CA ASP A 549 0.77 37.82 12.15
C ASP A 549 1.35 36.73 11.24
N GLY A 550 0.61 35.67 10.92
CA GLY A 550 1.04 34.57 10.04
C GLY A 550 2.02 33.55 10.67
N ILE A 551 2.33 33.69 11.97
CA ILE A 551 3.08 32.69 12.73
C ILE A 551 2.30 32.34 13.99
N PHE A 552 1.99 31.05 14.17
CA PHE A 552 1.36 30.58 15.39
C PHE A 552 2.23 30.88 16.60
N ASN A 553 1.66 31.61 17.56
CA ASN A 553 2.25 31.90 18.85
C ASN A 553 1.24 31.64 19.96
N ILE A 554 1.73 31.48 21.18
CA ILE A 554 0.86 31.36 22.35
C ILE A 554 0.46 32.77 22.81
N TYR A 555 -0.83 32.97 22.96
CA TYR A 555 -1.43 34.19 23.52
C TYR A 555 -2.15 33.85 24.83
N ARG A 556 -2.37 34.87 25.66
CA ARG A 556 -3.31 34.79 26.78
C ARG A 556 -4.30 35.95 26.76
N LYS A 557 -5.54 35.69 27.15
CA LYS A 557 -6.62 36.67 27.27
C LYS A 557 -7.17 36.72 28.70
N PRO A 558 -7.30 37.90 29.33
CA PRO A 558 -7.96 38.04 30.63
C PRO A 558 -9.45 37.64 30.57
N MET A 559 -9.89 36.78 31.49
CA MET A 559 -11.27 36.28 31.57
C MET A 559 -12.28 37.34 32.01
N ASN A 560 -11.83 38.41 32.66
CA ASN A 560 -12.66 39.55 33.07
C ASN A 560 -12.82 40.62 31.96
N GLY A 561 -12.30 40.38 30.76
CA GLY A 561 -12.25 41.36 29.68
C GLY A 561 -10.92 42.12 29.63
N GLY A 562 -10.49 42.48 28.43
CA GLY A 562 -9.17 43.06 28.15
C GLY A 562 -8.58 42.54 26.83
N GLU A 563 -7.52 43.20 26.37
CA GLU A 563 -6.79 42.84 25.15
C GLU A 563 -5.97 41.55 25.36
N PRO A 564 -5.83 40.71 24.32
CA PRO A 564 -4.89 39.59 24.34
C PRO A 564 -3.43 40.02 24.45
N GLU A 565 -2.62 39.20 25.12
CA GLU A 565 -1.18 39.37 25.26
C GLU A 565 -0.44 38.23 24.55
N LYS A 566 0.51 38.56 23.66
CA LYS A 566 1.40 37.60 22.99
C LYS A 566 2.50 37.15 23.96
N LEU A 567 2.63 35.84 24.18
CA LEU A 567 3.59 35.26 25.13
C LEU A 567 4.82 34.64 24.47
N THR A 568 4.69 34.18 23.23
CA THR A 568 5.82 33.62 22.48
C THR A 568 6.06 34.39 21.19
N SER A 569 7.28 34.31 20.69
CA SER A 569 7.72 34.71 19.37
C SER A 569 8.70 33.65 18.89
N VAL A 570 8.35 32.90 17.84
CA VAL A 570 9.14 31.77 17.32
C VAL A 570 9.19 31.80 15.79
N LEU A 571 10.05 30.98 15.18
CA LEU A 571 10.19 30.90 13.72
C LEU A 571 9.20 29.92 13.07
N GLY A 572 9.08 28.70 13.60
CA GLY A 572 8.17 27.69 13.03
C GLY A 572 6.74 27.88 13.52
N GLY A 573 6.51 27.86 14.83
CA GLY A 573 5.19 28.12 15.42
C GLY A 573 5.05 27.43 16.78
N ALA A 574 4.24 27.99 17.66
CA ALA A 574 3.98 27.47 19.01
C ALA A 574 2.50 27.11 19.18
N PHE A 575 2.25 25.88 19.65
CA PHE A 575 0.93 25.25 19.67
C PHE A 575 0.63 24.56 21.00
N MET A 576 -0.65 24.21 21.20
CA MET A 576 -1.11 23.31 22.26
C MET A 576 -0.65 23.71 23.68
N PRO A 577 -0.94 24.94 24.15
CA PRO A 577 -0.46 25.42 25.43
C PRO A 577 -1.06 24.63 26.61
N SER A 578 -0.24 24.39 27.61
CA SER A 578 -0.65 23.93 28.94
C SER A 578 0.07 24.74 30.01
N VAL A 579 -0.69 25.30 30.95
CA VAL A 579 -0.13 26.16 31.98
C VAL A 579 -0.24 25.58 33.40
N THR A 580 0.78 25.85 34.20
CA THR A 580 0.72 25.76 35.67
C THR A 580 0.66 27.18 36.25
N GLU A 581 0.87 27.36 37.56
CA GLU A 581 0.91 28.71 38.15
C GLU A 581 2.06 29.58 37.59
N ASN A 582 3.21 28.97 37.25
CA ASN A 582 4.42 29.71 36.84
C ASN A 582 4.97 29.28 35.48
N GLU A 583 4.61 28.12 34.95
CA GLU A 583 5.22 27.53 33.76
C GLU A 583 4.21 27.36 32.62
N LEU A 584 4.67 27.64 31.40
CA LEU A 584 3.98 27.34 30.16
C LEU A 584 4.70 26.19 29.45
N PHE A 585 3.97 25.13 29.13
CA PHE A 585 4.39 24.04 28.25
C PHE A 585 3.69 24.19 26.90
N PHE A 586 4.41 23.95 25.81
CA PHE A 586 3.88 24.08 24.45
C PHE A 586 4.66 23.21 23.46
N ALA A 587 4.04 22.92 22.32
CA ALA A 587 4.71 22.28 21.19
C ALA A 587 5.22 23.36 20.23
N GLU A 588 6.53 23.39 19.98
CA GLU A 588 7.16 24.33 19.04
C GLU A 588 7.62 23.57 17.80
N TYR A 589 7.27 24.05 16.60
CA TYR A 589 7.85 23.53 15.36
C TYR A 589 9.21 24.18 15.12
N GLU A 590 10.27 23.39 14.98
CA GLU A 590 11.64 23.86 14.78
C GLU A 590 12.35 22.96 13.75
N ALA A 591 12.94 23.56 12.72
CA ALA A 591 13.64 22.92 11.59
C ALA A 591 12.80 21.91 10.79
N ASN A 592 12.49 20.75 11.38
CA ASN A 592 11.75 19.64 10.76
C ASN A 592 10.99 18.79 11.80
N ALA A 593 10.61 19.36 12.94
CA ALA A 593 9.95 18.61 14.02
C ALA A 593 9.15 19.51 14.95
N TYR A 594 8.03 18.99 15.47
CA TYR A 594 7.44 19.52 16.69
C TYR A 594 8.24 19.02 17.89
N GLN A 595 8.61 19.94 18.79
CA GLN A 595 9.40 19.73 19.99
C GLN A 595 8.57 20.15 21.20
N ILE A 596 8.68 19.47 22.34
CA ILE A 596 8.02 19.96 23.56
C ILE A 596 8.97 20.91 24.28
N LYS A 597 8.48 22.12 24.55
CA LYS A 597 9.22 23.19 25.21
C LYS A 597 8.51 23.62 26.49
N LYS A 598 9.27 24.24 27.39
CA LYS A 598 8.76 24.92 28.58
C LYS A 598 9.39 26.30 28.76
N ALA A 599 8.64 27.25 29.31
CA ALA A 599 9.11 28.59 29.63
C ALA A 599 8.43 29.13 30.91
N GLN A 600 9.11 30.07 31.59
CA GLN A 600 8.57 30.74 32.77
C GLN A 600 7.63 31.88 32.36
N ILE A 601 6.37 31.82 32.78
CA ILE A 601 5.32 32.79 32.41
C ILE A 601 5.73 34.22 32.80
N SER A 602 6.35 34.41 33.98
CA SER A 602 6.83 35.72 34.44
C SER A 602 7.89 36.33 33.52
N THR A 603 8.70 35.51 32.84
CA THR A 603 9.68 35.98 31.86
C THR A 603 9.00 36.39 30.56
N LEU A 604 8.01 35.61 30.11
CA LEU A 604 7.30 35.85 28.84
C LEU A 604 6.53 37.17 28.84
N ILE A 605 5.87 37.50 29.96
CA ILE A 605 5.05 38.72 30.08
C ILE A 605 5.89 40.00 29.99
N ASN A 606 7.17 39.93 30.36
CA ASN A 606 8.06 41.10 30.43
C ASN A 606 8.87 41.32 29.13
N GLN A 607 8.58 40.60 28.03
CA GLN A 607 9.25 40.83 26.76
C GLN A 607 8.67 42.08 26.06
N GLU A 608 9.52 43.11 25.84
CA GLU A 608 9.11 44.40 25.27
C GLU A 608 8.94 44.38 23.73
N GLU A 609 9.54 43.42 23.01
CA GLU A 609 9.42 43.30 21.55
C GLU A 609 9.29 41.83 21.11
N THR A 610 8.15 41.44 20.55
CA THR A 610 7.89 40.08 20.04
C THR A 610 8.04 39.95 18.52
N GLY A 611 8.52 40.99 17.83
CA GLY A 611 8.66 41.00 16.37
C GLY A 611 7.32 40.87 15.62
N PHE A 612 7.34 41.14 14.31
CA PHE A 612 6.18 40.97 13.44
C PHE A 612 6.61 40.24 12.17
N TYR A 613 5.86 39.23 11.78
CA TYR A 613 5.97 38.57 10.48
C TYR A 613 4.89 39.13 9.56
N ALA A 614 5.29 39.54 8.36
CA ALA A 614 4.35 39.94 7.32
C ALA A 614 4.39 38.84 6.26
N PRO A 615 3.38 37.95 6.18
CA PRO A 615 3.34 36.97 5.11
C PRO A 615 3.27 37.71 3.76
N ASP A 616 4.15 37.36 2.83
CA ASP A 616 4.06 37.82 1.43
C ASP A 616 3.61 36.64 0.60
N ILE A 617 2.30 36.51 0.46
CA ILE A 617 1.72 35.59 -0.50
C ILE A 617 0.58 36.33 -1.17
N PRO A 618 0.76 36.76 -2.43
CA PRO A 618 -0.36 37.13 -3.24
C PRO A 618 -1.16 35.85 -3.45
N GLU A 619 -2.29 35.72 -2.74
CA GLU A 619 -3.39 34.94 -3.30
C GLU A 619 -3.59 35.45 -4.72
N VAL A 620 -3.86 34.53 -5.66
CA VAL A 620 -4.28 34.91 -7.00
C VAL A 620 -5.46 35.86 -6.80
N ASP A 621 -5.24 37.14 -7.10
CA ASP A 621 -6.20 38.21 -6.87
C ASP A 621 -7.54 37.76 -7.45
N SER A 622 -8.50 37.46 -6.58
CA SER A 622 -9.87 37.12 -6.97
C SER A 622 -10.53 38.27 -7.75
N GLY A 623 -9.89 39.45 -7.78
CA GLY A 623 -10.25 40.62 -8.58
C GLY A 623 -9.65 40.69 -9.98
N THR A 624 -8.83 39.74 -10.44
CA THR A 624 -8.32 39.76 -11.83
C THR A 624 -9.32 39.15 -12.81
N ASN A 625 -9.89 40.01 -13.67
CA ASN A 625 -10.65 39.77 -14.92
C ASN A 625 -10.47 38.40 -15.62
N SER A 626 -10.83 37.27 -14.99
CA SER A 626 -11.15 36.05 -15.71
C SER A 626 -12.50 36.26 -16.39
N SER A 627 -12.64 35.77 -17.61
CA SER A 627 -13.87 35.92 -18.40
C SER A 627 -15.08 35.14 -17.84
N GLU A 628 -14.92 34.43 -16.72
CA GLU A 628 -15.87 33.46 -16.18
C GLU A 628 -16.02 33.66 -14.67
N ASP A 629 -17.25 33.97 -14.25
CA ASP A 629 -17.62 34.24 -12.87
C ASP A 629 -17.96 32.93 -12.13
N PHE A 630 -17.00 32.40 -11.37
CA PHE A 630 -17.18 31.22 -10.50
C PHE A 630 -17.57 31.57 -9.06
N SER A 631 -18.06 32.79 -8.80
CA SER A 631 -18.40 33.26 -7.44
C SER A 631 -19.41 32.37 -6.70
N TYR A 632 -20.29 31.67 -7.43
CA TYR A 632 -21.27 30.74 -6.86
C TYR A 632 -20.63 29.58 -6.08
N LEU A 633 -19.36 29.25 -6.33
CA LEU A 633 -18.65 28.20 -5.59
C LEU A 633 -18.35 28.60 -4.13
N LEU A 634 -18.38 29.90 -3.83
CA LEU A 634 -18.05 30.45 -2.51
C LEU A 634 -19.29 30.75 -1.66
N ASP A 635 -20.48 30.81 -2.28
CA ASP A 635 -21.75 31.10 -1.62
C ASP A 635 -22.69 29.88 -1.69
N PHE A 636 -22.42 28.85 -0.88
CA PHE A 636 -23.19 27.61 -0.85
C PHE A 636 -23.92 27.38 0.48
N ASP A 637 -25.07 26.69 0.43
CA ASP A 637 -25.84 26.28 1.60
C ASP A 637 -26.38 24.85 1.45
N ASP A 638 -25.96 23.94 2.34
CA ASP A 638 -26.36 22.51 2.33
C ASP A 638 -27.42 22.16 3.41
N LYS A 639 -28.11 23.17 3.96
CA LYS A 639 -29.17 22.97 4.98
C LYS A 639 -30.46 22.42 4.41
N ASP A 640 -30.71 22.63 3.13
CA ASP A 640 -31.87 22.14 2.41
C ASP A 640 -31.82 20.61 2.25
N LEU A 641 -30.61 20.04 2.15
CA LEU A 641 -30.37 18.60 2.01
C LEU A 641 -30.58 17.84 3.33
N LYS A 642 -31.49 16.84 3.28
CA LYS A 642 -31.88 16.00 4.41
C LYS A 642 -31.72 14.52 4.08
N PRO A 643 -31.55 13.64 5.09
CA PRO A 643 -31.58 12.20 4.85
C PRO A 643 -32.88 11.77 4.16
N PHE A 644 -32.79 10.82 3.22
CA PHE A 644 -33.97 10.23 2.59
C PHE A 644 -34.91 9.61 3.62
N ASP A 645 -36.22 9.72 3.35
CA ASP A 645 -37.26 9.11 4.16
C ASP A 645 -37.49 7.63 3.80
N ASN A 646 -38.33 6.96 4.59
CA ASN A 646 -38.65 5.54 4.40
C ASN A 646 -39.32 5.25 3.04
N GLN A 647 -40.02 6.23 2.45
CA GLN A 647 -40.69 6.05 1.16
C GLN A 647 -39.66 6.05 0.01
N ALA A 648 -38.67 6.93 0.08
CA ALA A 648 -37.55 6.94 -0.85
C ALA A 648 -36.77 5.62 -0.80
N PHE A 649 -36.47 5.09 0.40
CA PHE A 649 -35.84 3.78 0.55
C PHE A 649 -36.68 2.63 -0.03
N ALA A 650 -37.99 2.59 0.26
CA ALA A 650 -38.87 1.57 -0.29
C ALA A 650 -38.95 1.60 -1.84
N SER A 651 -38.90 2.80 -2.41
CA SER A 651 -38.86 3.00 -3.86
C SER A 651 -37.53 2.56 -4.46
N ALA A 652 -36.40 2.91 -3.81
CA ALA A 652 -35.06 2.52 -4.22
C ALA A 652 -34.81 1.01 -4.13
N ASP A 653 -35.44 0.30 -3.20
CA ASP A 653 -35.35 -1.15 -3.06
C ASP A 653 -36.07 -1.92 -4.19
N THR A 654 -37.08 -1.31 -4.82
CA THR A 654 -37.88 -1.94 -5.89
C THR A 654 -37.59 -1.38 -7.29
N GLY A 655 -36.88 -0.27 -7.38
CA GLY A 655 -36.52 0.39 -8.64
C GLY A 655 -35.60 1.59 -8.40
N SER A 656 -36.08 2.78 -8.74
CA SER A 656 -35.37 4.05 -8.52
C SER A 656 -36.33 5.12 -8.02
N TYR A 657 -35.82 6.01 -7.17
CA TYR A 657 -36.49 7.21 -6.69
C TYR A 657 -35.85 8.44 -7.35
N SER A 658 -36.61 9.18 -8.14
CA SER A 658 -36.15 10.44 -8.74
C SER A 658 -36.43 11.60 -7.81
N PHE A 659 -35.49 12.54 -7.73
CA PHE A 659 -35.59 13.75 -6.92
C PHE A 659 -34.65 14.81 -7.47
N ASP A 660 -34.88 16.07 -7.11
CA ASP A 660 -34.13 17.20 -7.67
C ASP A 660 -33.25 17.82 -6.58
N ILE A 661 -32.06 18.26 -6.97
CA ILE A 661 -31.16 19.05 -6.12
C ILE A 661 -30.86 20.35 -6.86
N GLU A 662 -31.11 21.49 -6.22
CA GLU A 662 -30.64 22.78 -6.74
C GLU A 662 -29.11 22.77 -6.81
N THR A 663 -28.58 22.97 -8.01
CA THR A 663 -27.16 22.96 -8.36
C THR A 663 -26.91 24.15 -9.30
N LYS A 664 -26.02 25.09 -8.92
CA LYS A 664 -25.76 26.33 -9.70
C LYS A 664 -27.02 27.17 -9.97
N GLY A 665 -27.95 27.24 -9.01
CA GLY A 665 -29.20 27.99 -9.14
C GLY A 665 -30.23 27.39 -10.11
N GLN A 666 -30.07 26.11 -10.47
CA GLN A 666 -31.01 25.36 -11.32
C GLN A 666 -31.32 24.00 -10.68
N ASP A 667 -32.55 23.53 -10.84
CA ASP A 667 -32.93 22.17 -10.44
C ASP A 667 -32.22 21.16 -11.34
N ASP A 668 -31.51 20.21 -10.73
CA ASP A 668 -30.77 19.16 -11.43
C ASP A 668 -31.23 17.77 -10.97
N ASP A 669 -31.77 17.00 -11.91
CA ASP A 669 -32.39 15.71 -11.67
C ASP A 669 -31.37 14.69 -11.12
N ARG A 670 -31.79 13.92 -10.12
CA ARG A 670 -31.02 12.82 -9.53
C ARG A 670 -31.85 11.55 -9.48
N THR A 671 -31.17 10.41 -9.44
CA THR A 671 -31.82 9.11 -9.18
C THR A 671 -31.16 8.39 -8.01
N PHE A 672 -31.98 7.89 -7.08
CA PHE A 672 -31.57 7.10 -5.92
C PHE A 672 -32.05 5.65 -6.07
N ARG A 673 -31.15 4.67 -5.92
CA ARG A 673 -31.47 3.24 -6.05
C ARG A 673 -30.64 2.37 -5.12
N LYS A 674 -31.10 1.14 -4.86
CA LYS A 674 -30.26 0.11 -4.26
C LYS A 674 -29.06 -0.19 -5.17
N TYR A 675 -27.91 -0.48 -4.57
CA TYR A 675 -26.68 -0.76 -5.33
C TYR A 675 -26.87 -1.95 -6.26
N ALA A 676 -26.40 -1.79 -7.50
CA ALA A 676 -26.25 -2.84 -8.49
C ALA A 676 -24.77 -2.98 -8.83
N ASP A 677 -24.31 -4.21 -9.08
CA ASP A 677 -22.90 -4.50 -9.36
C ASP A 677 -22.37 -3.59 -10.49
N THR A 678 -21.54 -2.62 -10.11
CA THR A 678 -21.01 -1.58 -10.99
C THR A 678 -19.52 -1.80 -11.12
N PHE A 679 -19.04 -2.10 -12.33
CA PHE A 679 -17.65 -2.43 -12.58
C PHE A 679 -16.89 -1.23 -13.15
N THR A 680 -15.66 -1.08 -12.66
CA THR A 680 -14.60 -0.29 -13.32
C THR A 680 -14.34 -0.81 -14.73
N SER A 681 -13.81 0.04 -15.61
CA SER A 681 -13.49 -0.40 -16.96
C SER A 681 -12.42 -1.48 -16.96
N THR A 682 -12.56 -2.49 -17.81
CA THR A 682 -11.52 -3.52 -17.93
C THR A 682 -10.23 -2.94 -18.50
N SER A 683 -9.16 -3.04 -17.70
CA SER A 683 -7.80 -2.66 -18.08
C SER A 683 -7.06 -3.84 -18.69
N PHE A 684 -6.26 -3.58 -19.72
CA PHE A 684 -5.44 -4.58 -20.41
C PHE A 684 -3.96 -4.19 -20.34
N PHE A 685 -3.11 -5.15 -19.96
CA PHE A 685 -1.67 -4.99 -19.85
C PHE A 685 -1.00 -5.89 -20.87
N PRO A 686 -0.58 -5.37 -22.03
CA PRO A 686 0.17 -6.15 -23.01
C PRO A 686 1.49 -6.65 -22.41
N VAL A 687 1.81 -7.91 -22.67
CA VAL A 687 3.03 -8.55 -22.15
C VAL A 687 3.79 -9.18 -23.29
N LEU A 688 5.10 -8.97 -23.30
CA LEU A 688 6.01 -9.72 -24.13
C LEU A 688 7.03 -10.41 -23.22
N ARG A 689 6.98 -11.75 -23.15
CA ARG A 689 7.90 -12.53 -22.32
C ARG A 689 8.87 -13.32 -23.18
N PHE A 690 10.14 -13.36 -22.76
CA PHE A 690 11.16 -14.22 -23.35
C PHE A 690 11.60 -15.25 -22.33
N ASP A 691 11.24 -16.51 -22.56
CA ASP A 691 11.69 -17.62 -21.74
C ASP A 691 12.97 -18.16 -22.38
N ASN A 692 14.15 -17.78 -21.88
CA ASN A 692 15.46 -18.10 -22.48
C ASN A 692 15.87 -19.57 -22.24
N TYR A 693 15.05 -20.51 -22.73
CA TYR A 693 15.26 -21.95 -22.59
C TYR A 693 15.71 -22.61 -23.90
N SER A 694 15.36 -22.05 -25.07
CA SER A 694 15.72 -22.68 -26.35
C SER A 694 17.20 -22.47 -26.64
N LYS A 695 17.93 -23.58 -26.72
CA LYS A 695 19.33 -23.62 -27.17
C LYS A 695 19.44 -24.29 -28.53
N LEU A 696 18.40 -24.16 -29.38
CA LEU A 696 18.33 -24.80 -30.70
C LEU A 696 19.61 -24.56 -31.50
N ASN A 697 20.05 -23.30 -31.53
CA ASN A 697 21.27 -22.89 -32.22
C ASN A 697 22.46 -22.60 -31.27
N GLY A 698 22.38 -23.03 -30.01
CA GLY A 698 23.35 -22.69 -28.97
C GLY A 698 23.01 -21.43 -28.18
N ARG A 699 23.97 -20.90 -27.40
CA ARG A 699 23.75 -19.75 -26.50
C ARG A 699 23.61 -18.43 -27.27
N ASN A 700 22.58 -17.65 -26.95
CA ASN A 700 22.32 -16.33 -27.56
C ASN A 700 23.54 -15.40 -27.53
N GLY A 701 24.26 -15.32 -26.39
CA GLY A 701 25.49 -14.51 -26.30
C GLY A 701 26.63 -14.98 -27.22
N ALA A 702 26.75 -16.29 -27.45
CA ALA A 702 27.75 -16.85 -28.34
C ALA A 702 27.39 -16.63 -29.82
N LEU A 703 26.10 -16.71 -30.17
CA LEU A 703 25.59 -16.38 -31.50
C LEU A 703 25.79 -14.90 -31.82
N LEU A 704 25.52 -14.02 -30.86
CA LEU A 704 25.76 -12.59 -30.99
C LEU A 704 27.24 -12.28 -31.23
N GLN A 705 28.14 -12.87 -30.43
CA GLN A 705 29.59 -12.71 -30.59
C GLN A 705 30.12 -13.22 -31.94
N ARG A 706 29.50 -14.29 -32.49
CA ARG A 706 29.84 -14.83 -33.81
C ARG A 706 29.13 -14.14 -34.99
N GLY A 707 28.29 -13.12 -34.72
CA GLY A 707 27.52 -12.42 -35.75
C GLY A 707 26.43 -13.26 -36.42
N GLU A 708 26.02 -14.39 -35.83
CA GLU A 708 25.02 -15.31 -36.37
C GLU A 708 23.59 -14.82 -36.06
N LEU A 709 23.25 -13.61 -36.51
CA LEU A 709 21.99 -12.92 -36.16
C LEU A 709 20.73 -13.67 -36.60
N GLY A 710 20.77 -14.40 -37.71
CA GLY A 710 19.63 -15.22 -38.17
C GLY A 710 19.27 -16.33 -37.16
N LYS A 711 20.29 -17.08 -36.73
CA LYS A 711 20.13 -18.15 -35.72
C LYS A 711 19.77 -17.60 -34.34
N LEU A 712 20.26 -16.40 -33.99
CA LEU A 712 19.82 -15.68 -32.81
C LEU A 712 18.32 -15.33 -32.90
N GLY A 713 17.87 -14.83 -34.07
CA GLY A 713 16.46 -14.55 -34.33
C GLY A 713 15.56 -15.78 -34.19
N GLU A 714 16.01 -16.94 -34.68
CA GLU A 714 15.30 -18.22 -34.52
C GLU A 714 15.15 -18.62 -33.04
N ASN A 715 16.22 -18.51 -32.24
CA ASN A 715 16.14 -18.77 -30.79
C ASN A 715 15.18 -17.78 -30.10
N LEU A 716 15.30 -16.48 -30.39
CA LEU A 716 14.45 -15.45 -29.78
C LEU A 716 12.98 -15.64 -30.14
N LEU A 717 12.68 -15.97 -31.40
CA LEU A 717 11.31 -16.24 -31.85
C LEU A 717 10.71 -17.46 -31.14
N ARG A 718 11.54 -18.49 -30.89
CA ARG A 718 11.14 -19.68 -30.12
C ARG A 718 10.85 -19.37 -28.65
N ASP A 719 11.67 -18.51 -28.04
CA ASP A 719 11.56 -18.12 -26.63
C ASP A 719 10.44 -17.10 -26.37
N MET A 720 9.96 -16.44 -27.42
CA MET A 720 9.00 -15.34 -27.34
C MET A 720 7.57 -15.83 -27.05
N LYS A 721 6.94 -15.19 -26.06
CA LYS A 721 5.56 -15.38 -25.64
C LYS A 721 4.83 -14.03 -25.55
N PRO A 722 4.19 -13.57 -26.64
CA PRO A 722 3.24 -12.47 -26.55
C PRO A 722 2.01 -12.88 -25.73
N GLY A 723 1.45 -11.93 -24.99
CA GLY A 723 0.25 -12.12 -24.20
C GLY A 723 -0.36 -10.83 -23.69
N VAL A 724 -1.36 -10.99 -22.84
CA VAL A 724 -2.09 -9.89 -22.21
C VAL A 724 -2.55 -10.32 -20.82
N TYR A 725 -2.42 -9.42 -19.85
CA TYR A 725 -3.13 -9.51 -18.58
C TYR A 725 -4.35 -8.59 -18.63
N PHE A 726 -5.40 -8.91 -17.88
CA PHE A 726 -6.55 -8.04 -17.73
C PHE A 726 -6.97 -7.95 -16.27
N ALA A 727 -7.54 -6.80 -15.90
CA ALA A 727 -8.08 -6.55 -14.57
C ALA A 727 -9.42 -5.81 -14.68
N SER A 728 -10.37 -6.18 -13.84
CA SER A 728 -11.66 -5.49 -13.68
C SER A 728 -12.12 -5.68 -12.25
N ARG A 729 -12.66 -4.64 -11.63
CA ARG A 729 -13.18 -4.71 -10.25
C ARG A 729 -14.51 -4.00 -10.10
N ASP A 730 -15.34 -4.52 -9.23
CA ASP A 730 -16.51 -3.83 -8.70
C ASP A 730 -16.07 -2.56 -7.95
N VAL A 731 -16.80 -1.46 -8.10
CA VAL A 731 -16.42 -0.17 -7.51
C VAL A 731 -16.42 -0.20 -5.97
N THR A 732 -17.17 -1.10 -5.34
CA THR A 732 -17.13 -1.31 -3.88
C THR A 732 -16.06 -2.32 -3.45
N ASP A 733 -15.21 -2.78 -4.39
CA ASP A 733 -14.16 -3.81 -4.22
C ASP A 733 -14.70 -5.16 -3.71
N LYS A 734 -16.00 -5.41 -3.92
CA LYS A 734 -16.70 -6.63 -3.51
C LYS A 734 -16.34 -7.83 -4.39
N LEU A 735 -16.12 -7.61 -5.68
CA LEU A 735 -15.71 -8.62 -6.65
C LEU A 735 -14.53 -8.10 -7.49
N ASN A 736 -13.40 -8.80 -7.44
CA ASN A 736 -12.19 -8.49 -8.18
C ASN A 736 -11.88 -9.61 -9.17
N LEU A 737 -11.56 -9.24 -10.41
CA LEU A 737 -11.21 -10.16 -11.49
C LEU A 737 -9.82 -9.81 -12.03
N PHE A 738 -8.95 -10.81 -12.10
CA PHE A 738 -7.62 -10.66 -12.68
C PHE A 738 -7.29 -11.92 -13.49
N GLY A 739 -6.69 -11.78 -14.66
CA GLY A 739 -6.35 -12.92 -15.48
C GLY A 739 -5.34 -12.61 -16.56
N GLY A 740 -4.88 -13.65 -17.23
CA GLY A 740 -3.85 -13.51 -18.24
C GLY A 740 -3.76 -14.69 -19.19
N ILE A 741 -3.32 -14.39 -20.41
CA ILE A 741 -2.98 -15.39 -21.42
C ILE A 741 -1.67 -15.01 -22.13
N MET A 742 -0.76 -15.97 -22.28
CA MET A 742 0.45 -15.86 -23.09
C MET A 742 0.61 -17.10 -23.97
N LEU A 743 1.08 -16.91 -25.20
CA LEU A 743 1.21 -17.99 -26.19
C LEU A 743 2.62 -18.02 -26.80
N GLY A 744 3.26 -19.19 -26.82
CA GLY A 744 4.51 -19.43 -27.53
C GLY A 744 4.29 -19.62 -29.02
N VAL A 745 4.28 -18.54 -29.79
CA VAL A 745 3.89 -18.55 -31.22
C VAL A 745 4.74 -19.46 -32.10
N ALA A 746 5.99 -19.76 -31.71
CA ALA A 746 6.90 -20.67 -32.40
C ALA A 746 7.24 -21.94 -31.59
N SER A 747 6.40 -22.30 -30.62
CA SER A 747 6.60 -23.50 -29.79
C SER A 747 6.39 -24.84 -30.53
N ARG A 748 5.77 -24.81 -31.71
CA ARG A 748 5.73 -25.94 -32.66
C ARG A 748 6.11 -25.44 -34.05
N GLY A 749 6.77 -26.28 -34.85
CA GLY A 749 7.03 -25.96 -36.26
C GLY A 749 5.74 -25.81 -37.06
N ALA A 750 5.81 -25.20 -38.25
CA ALA A 750 4.73 -25.19 -39.21
C ALA A 750 5.30 -25.50 -40.60
N GLU A 751 4.62 -26.37 -41.35
CA GLU A 751 5.06 -26.81 -42.68
C GLU A 751 5.01 -25.68 -43.74
N SER A 752 4.24 -24.63 -43.47
CA SER A 752 4.14 -23.43 -44.32
C SER A 752 3.68 -22.21 -43.52
N VAL A 753 3.83 -21.02 -44.10
CA VAL A 753 3.32 -19.76 -43.52
C VAL A 753 1.80 -19.81 -43.32
N GLY A 754 1.05 -20.42 -44.25
CA GLY A 754 -0.41 -20.58 -44.10
C GLY A 754 -0.78 -21.46 -42.90
N LYS A 755 -0.05 -22.57 -42.70
CA LYS A 755 -0.22 -23.46 -41.54
C LYS A 755 0.21 -22.83 -40.22
N PHE A 756 1.15 -21.88 -40.26
CA PHE A 756 1.60 -21.15 -39.07
C PHE A 756 0.48 -20.33 -38.41
N PHE A 757 -0.41 -19.74 -39.22
CA PHE A 757 -1.54 -18.91 -38.78
C PHE A 757 -2.88 -19.66 -38.71
N GLU A 758 -2.89 -20.99 -38.85
CA GLU A 758 -4.12 -21.76 -38.79
C GLU A 758 -4.70 -21.75 -37.35
N PRO A 759 -5.99 -21.40 -37.13
CA PRO A 759 -6.57 -21.35 -35.79
C PRO A 759 -6.48 -22.68 -35.01
N SER A 760 -6.52 -23.82 -35.71
CA SER A 760 -6.39 -25.16 -35.13
C SER A 760 -5.03 -25.39 -34.44
N ARG A 761 -3.99 -24.64 -34.84
CA ARG A 761 -2.64 -24.71 -34.25
C ARG A 761 -2.58 -24.11 -32.85
N LEU A 762 -3.44 -23.14 -32.52
CA LEU A 762 -3.37 -22.36 -31.27
C LEU A 762 -3.46 -23.24 -30.01
N LEU A 763 -4.28 -24.30 -30.06
CA LEU A 763 -4.48 -25.21 -28.93
C LEU A 763 -3.26 -26.11 -28.66
N GLN A 764 -2.37 -26.26 -29.64
CA GLN A 764 -1.17 -27.10 -29.55
C GLN A 764 0.09 -26.29 -29.20
N LEU A 765 0.00 -24.97 -29.10
CA LEU A 765 1.12 -24.10 -28.73
C LEU A 765 1.37 -24.11 -27.22
N ASP A 766 2.61 -23.77 -26.83
CA ASP A 766 2.92 -23.49 -25.44
C ASP A 766 2.02 -22.35 -24.98
N ARG A 767 1.36 -22.52 -23.84
CA ARG A 767 0.45 -21.50 -23.32
C ARG A 767 0.53 -21.39 -21.81
N ASP A 768 0.30 -20.17 -21.34
CA ASP A 768 0.17 -19.84 -19.93
C ASP A 768 -1.14 -19.07 -19.78
N ILE A 769 -2.10 -19.68 -19.11
CA ILE A 769 -3.39 -19.09 -18.81
C ILE A 769 -3.55 -19.11 -17.30
N PHE A 770 -3.95 -17.98 -16.74
CA PHE A 770 -4.41 -17.93 -15.37
C PHE A 770 -5.62 -17.00 -15.25
N PHE A 771 -6.46 -17.29 -14.28
CA PHE A 771 -7.62 -16.47 -13.94
C PHE A 771 -7.87 -16.55 -12.43
N GLN A 772 -8.16 -15.41 -11.84
CA GLN A 772 -8.46 -15.24 -10.44
C GLN A 772 -9.72 -14.40 -10.31
N ALA A 773 -10.65 -14.87 -9.48
CA ALA A 773 -11.84 -14.13 -9.06
C ALA A 773 -11.93 -14.14 -7.55
N GLU A 774 -12.03 -12.97 -6.93
CA GLU A 774 -12.14 -12.82 -5.48
C GLU A 774 -13.43 -12.11 -5.11
N TYR A 775 -14.21 -12.72 -4.22
CA TYR A 775 -15.44 -12.16 -3.66
C TYR A 775 -15.30 -11.91 -2.16
N ARG A 776 -15.42 -10.65 -1.74
CA ARG A 776 -15.17 -10.20 -0.37
C ARG A 776 -16.40 -10.43 0.52
N GLY A 777 -16.23 -11.26 1.55
CA GLY A 777 -17.21 -11.45 2.63
C GLY A 777 -18.46 -12.24 2.25
N LEU A 778 -18.66 -13.38 2.89
CA LEU A 778 -19.88 -14.17 2.75
C LEU A 778 -21.11 -13.42 3.27
N PRO A 779 -22.19 -13.25 2.47
CA PRO A 779 -23.32 -12.37 2.81
C PRO A 779 -24.10 -12.80 4.06
N PHE A 780 -24.01 -14.08 4.44
CA PHE A 780 -24.66 -14.63 5.63
C PHE A 780 -23.78 -14.60 6.90
N ILE A 781 -22.49 -14.28 6.78
CA ILE A 781 -21.59 -14.09 7.93
C ILE A 781 -21.32 -12.60 8.09
N LYS A 782 -22.10 -11.93 8.93
CA LYS A 782 -21.99 -10.50 9.24
C LYS A 782 -21.00 -10.25 10.38
N ARG A 783 -19.72 -10.57 10.17
CA ARG A 783 -18.62 -10.45 11.17
C ARG A 783 -17.30 -10.07 10.48
N SER A 784 -16.38 -9.49 11.23
CA SER A 784 -15.04 -9.10 10.74
C SER A 784 -14.27 -10.25 10.09
N TRP A 785 -14.39 -11.46 10.64
CA TRP A 785 -13.70 -12.65 10.14
C TRP A 785 -14.39 -13.32 8.94
N SER A 786 -15.48 -12.75 8.40
CA SER A 786 -16.17 -13.33 7.25
C SER A 786 -15.21 -13.51 6.08
N PRO A 787 -15.07 -14.75 5.55
CA PRO A 787 -13.99 -15.05 4.62
C PRO A 787 -14.21 -14.41 3.26
N THR A 788 -13.12 -13.97 2.65
CA THR A 788 -13.03 -13.70 1.21
C THR A 788 -12.89 -15.03 0.49
N ILE A 789 -13.70 -15.23 -0.54
CA ILE A 789 -13.62 -16.42 -1.40
C ILE A 789 -12.76 -16.07 -2.60
N SER A 790 -11.72 -16.86 -2.86
CA SER A 790 -10.92 -16.77 -4.08
C SER A 790 -11.08 -18.03 -4.90
N VAL A 791 -11.34 -17.88 -6.20
CA VAL A 791 -11.24 -18.95 -7.19
C VAL A 791 -10.04 -18.64 -8.07
N GLU A 792 -9.10 -19.58 -8.15
CA GLU A 792 -7.90 -19.45 -8.96
C GLU A 792 -7.82 -20.63 -9.93
N ILE A 793 -7.60 -20.32 -11.21
CA ILE A 793 -7.55 -21.31 -12.27
C ILE A 793 -6.28 -21.09 -13.06
N TYR A 794 -5.52 -22.16 -13.27
CA TYR A 794 -4.27 -22.14 -14.02
C TYR A 794 -4.32 -23.22 -15.10
N ASN A 795 -3.89 -22.87 -16.29
CA ASN A 795 -3.62 -23.83 -17.35
C ASN A 795 -2.30 -23.54 -18.05
N LEU A 796 -1.43 -24.55 -18.06
CA LEU A 796 -0.13 -24.49 -18.70
C LEU A 796 0.00 -25.64 -19.69
N HIS A 797 0.39 -25.33 -20.93
CA HIS A 797 0.72 -26.33 -21.95
C HIS A 797 2.17 -26.17 -22.39
N ARG A 798 2.88 -27.27 -22.56
CA ARG A 798 4.31 -27.30 -22.91
C ARG A 798 4.59 -28.38 -23.92
N ASN A 799 5.27 -28.05 -25.00
CA ASN A 799 5.68 -28.99 -26.03
C ASN A 799 7.16 -29.37 -25.89
N VAL A 800 7.43 -30.66 -25.90
CA VAL A 800 8.77 -31.23 -25.80
C VAL A 800 9.04 -32.06 -27.05
N ASN A 801 10.00 -31.60 -27.84
CA ASN A 801 10.47 -32.35 -29.00
C ASN A 801 11.26 -33.57 -28.54
N ASP A 802 11.07 -34.72 -29.21
CA ASP A 802 11.72 -35.99 -28.88
C ASP A 802 11.52 -36.41 -27.40
N GLY A 803 10.38 -36.03 -26.81
CA GLY A 803 10.10 -36.21 -25.38
C GLY A 803 9.91 -37.67 -24.96
N LEU A 804 9.40 -38.52 -25.86
CA LEU A 804 9.27 -39.95 -25.64
C LEU A 804 10.25 -40.69 -26.55
N LYS A 805 11.05 -41.57 -25.97
CA LYS A 805 11.83 -42.56 -26.72
C LYS A 805 11.11 -43.89 -26.62
N VAL A 806 10.88 -44.57 -27.73
CA VAL A 806 10.30 -45.91 -27.74
C VAL A 806 11.38 -46.83 -28.29
N GLU A 807 11.88 -47.72 -27.44
CA GLU A 807 12.75 -48.81 -27.90
C GLU A 807 11.88 -49.83 -28.64
N GLU A 808 12.17 -50.04 -29.92
CA GLU A 808 11.49 -51.02 -30.77
C GLU A 808 12.43 -52.19 -31.09
N PHE A 809 11.88 -53.39 -31.17
CA PHE A 809 12.59 -54.59 -31.62
C PHE A 809 12.06 -55.06 -32.98
N PRO A 810 12.33 -54.32 -34.08
CA PRO A 810 11.85 -54.71 -35.40
C PRO A 810 12.43 -56.08 -35.77
N CYS A 811 11.60 -56.99 -36.28
CA CYS A 811 11.95 -58.40 -36.57
C CYS A 811 13.09 -58.61 -37.60
N THR A 812 13.71 -57.53 -38.09
CA THR A 812 14.80 -57.52 -39.07
C THR A 812 16.17 -57.13 -38.47
N SER A 813 16.22 -56.76 -37.19
CA SER A 813 17.44 -56.34 -36.48
C SER A 813 17.60 -57.11 -35.16
N CYS A 814 18.83 -57.50 -34.81
CA CYS A 814 19.16 -58.06 -33.50
C CYS A 814 19.47 -56.98 -32.44
N ALA A 815 19.44 -55.70 -32.81
CA ALA A 815 19.67 -54.56 -31.92
C ALA A 815 18.40 -53.68 -31.82
N PRO A 816 18.09 -53.13 -30.63
CA PRO A 816 16.95 -52.24 -30.44
C PRO A 816 17.14 -50.97 -31.29
N ASP A 817 16.08 -50.57 -31.98
CA ASP A 817 15.97 -49.27 -32.66
C ASP A 817 15.20 -48.30 -31.74
N THR A 818 15.35 -46.99 -31.94
CA THR A 818 14.66 -46.00 -31.09
C THR A 818 13.85 -45.04 -31.95
N VAL A 819 12.54 -45.00 -31.72
CA VAL A 819 11.65 -43.99 -32.28
C VAL A 819 11.46 -42.88 -31.26
N ASN A 820 11.70 -41.64 -31.67
CA ASN A 820 11.42 -40.47 -30.82
C ASN A 820 10.06 -39.87 -31.21
N VAL A 821 9.29 -39.47 -30.21
CA VAL A 821 7.95 -38.89 -30.37
C VAL A 821 7.85 -37.61 -29.54
N ASP A 822 7.22 -36.59 -30.10
CA ASP A 822 6.95 -35.34 -29.41
C ASP A 822 5.86 -35.54 -28.34
N ILE A 823 6.04 -34.88 -27.18
CA ILE A 823 5.10 -34.93 -26.07
C ILE A 823 4.58 -33.52 -25.75
N GLY A 824 3.29 -33.41 -25.47
CA GLY A 824 2.67 -32.24 -24.84
C GLY A 824 2.33 -32.51 -23.38
N TYR A 825 2.83 -31.66 -22.47
CA TYR A 825 2.41 -31.64 -21.06
C TYR A 825 1.38 -30.56 -20.85
N GLU A 826 0.25 -30.95 -20.27
CA GLU A 826 -0.84 -30.05 -19.92
C GLU A 826 -1.10 -30.14 -18.42
N VAL A 827 -1.07 -28.99 -17.76
CA VAL A 827 -1.42 -28.87 -16.36
C VAL A 827 -2.62 -27.99 -16.21
N TRP A 828 -3.60 -28.52 -15.49
CA TRP A 828 -4.75 -27.80 -15.00
C TRP A 828 -4.68 -27.77 -13.48
N GLN A 829 -4.99 -26.61 -12.91
CA GLN A 829 -5.20 -26.45 -11.49
C GLN A 829 -6.38 -25.50 -11.28
N ALA A 830 -7.28 -25.88 -10.37
CA ALA A 830 -8.37 -25.04 -9.91
C ALA A 830 -8.36 -25.06 -8.39
N ASP A 831 -8.18 -23.90 -7.78
CA ASP A 831 -8.15 -23.71 -6.34
C ASP A 831 -9.33 -22.86 -5.89
N LEU A 832 -9.89 -23.23 -4.74
CA LEU A 832 -10.89 -22.48 -4.01
C LEU A 832 -10.32 -22.17 -2.62
N PHE A 833 -10.14 -20.90 -2.30
CA PHE A 833 -9.66 -20.45 -1.00
C PHE A 833 -10.74 -19.70 -0.23
N PHE A 834 -10.77 -19.91 1.08
CA PHE A 834 -11.49 -19.12 2.05
C PHE A 834 -10.46 -18.44 2.95
N ARG A 835 -10.32 -17.12 2.78
CA ARG A 835 -9.31 -16.32 3.47
C ARG A 835 -9.97 -15.37 4.45
N SER A 836 -9.72 -15.57 5.74
CA SER A 836 -10.29 -14.81 6.84
C SER A 836 -9.21 -13.95 7.49
N LYS A 837 -9.37 -12.63 7.41
CA LYS A 837 -8.53 -11.67 8.14
C LYS A 837 -8.88 -11.74 9.61
N LEU A 838 -7.96 -12.29 10.42
CA LEU A 838 -8.15 -12.42 11.87
C LEU A 838 -7.74 -11.13 12.58
N SER A 839 -6.65 -10.53 12.12
CA SER A 839 -6.16 -9.22 12.57
C SER A 839 -5.45 -8.51 11.41
N ARG A 840 -4.99 -7.29 11.63
CA ARG A 840 -4.10 -6.58 10.68
C ARG A 840 -2.80 -7.35 10.37
N ARG A 841 -2.32 -8.18 11.31
CA ARG A 841 -1.02 -8.86 11.24
C ARG A 841 -1.18 -10.35 10.97
N SER A 842 -2.41 -10.87 10.82
CA SER A 842 -2.64 -12.30 10.64
C SER A 842 -3.85 -12.66 9.78
N LEU A 843 -3.68 -13.72 9.00
CA LEU A 843 -4.66 -14.25 8.05
C LEU A 843 -4.77 -15.78 8.25
N LEU A 844 -6.00 -16.28 8.29
CA LEU A 844 -6.28 -17.70 8.21
C LEU A 844 -6.77 -18.04 6.80
N GLU A 845 -6.19 -19.05 6.18
CA GLU A 845 -6.56 -19.55 4.86
C GLU A 845 -6.94 -21.02 4.94
N LEU A 846 -8.09 -21.36 4.35
CA LEU A 846 -8.50 -22.73 4.06
C LEU A 846 -8.61 -22.90 2.56
N GLY A 847 -7.95 -23.91 1.98
CA GLY A 847 -7.88 -24.09 0.54
C GLY A 847 -8.28 -25.49 0.09
N ILE A 848 -8.94 -25.57 -1.07
CA ILE A 848 -9.25 -26.80 -1.79
C ILE A 848 -8.69 -26.65 -3.20
N GLY A 849 -7.66 -27.42 -3.54
CA GLY A 849 -7.06 -27.45 -4.87
C GLY A 849 -7.38 -28.75 -5.60
N TYR A 850 -7.70 -28.67 -6.89
CA TYR A 850 -7.80 -29.82 -7.78
C TYR A 850 -6.80 -29.68 -8.92
N SER A 851 -5.91 -30.65 -9.05
CA SER A 851 -4.73 -30.58 -9.93
C SER A 851 -4.62 -31.86 -10.80
N PRO A 852 -5.37 -31.97 -11.91
CA PRO A 852 -5.16 -33.02 -12.89
C PRO A 852 -4.11 -32.58 -13.91
N TYR A 853 -3.08 -33.39 -14.07
CA TYR A 853 -2.08 -33.12 -15.08
C TYR A 853 -2.09 -34.26 -16.10
N ARG A 854 -1.89 -33.89 -17.35
CA ARG A 854 -2.06 -34.75 -18.52
C ARG A 854 -0.81 -34.74 -19.37
N VAL A 855 -0.53 -35.90 -19.94
CA VAL A 855 0.48 -36.10 -20.99
C VAL A 855 -0.25 -36.46 -22.27
N SER A 856 0.20 -35.90 -23.39
CA SER A 856 -0.29 -36.21 -24.73
C SER A 856 0.90 -36.55 -25.63
N THR A 857 0.79 -37.62 -26.40
CA THR A 857 1.79 -38.03 -27.39
C THR A 857 1.29 -37.75 -28.79
N ASP A 858 2.19 -37.33 -29.69
CA ASP A 858 1.86 -37.21 -31.10
C ASP A 858 1.82 -38.60 -31.79
N ASN A 859 1.18 -38.67 -32.96
CA ASN A 859 1.14 -39.91 -33.74
C ASN A 859 2.56 -40.31 -34.16
N PHE A 860 2.88 -41.60 -34.13
CA PHE A 860 4.14 -42.11 -34.67
C PHE A 860 3.94 -43.44 -35.41
N TYR A 861 4.80 -43.70 -36.39
CA TYR A 861 4.77 -44.98 -37.09
C TYR A 861 5.67 -45.99 -36.37
N SER A 862 5.09 -47.06 -35.85
CA SER A 862 5.86 -48.13 -35.22
C SER A 862 6.39 -49.09 -36.27
N ARG A 863 7.72 -49.31 -36.29
CA ARG A 863 8.36 -50.25 -37.23
C ARG A 863 8.23 -51.69 -36.75
N GLU A 864 8.15 -51.89 -35.44
CA GLU A 864 7.86 -53.19 -34.82
C GLU A 864 6.44 -53.67 -35.18
N LEU A 865 5.44 -52.80 -35.01
CA LEU A 865 4.04 -53.13 -35.33
C LEU A 865 3.68 -52.93 -36.81
N LYS A 866 4.55 -52.28 -37.59
CA LYS A 866 4.31 -51.84 -38.99
C LYS A 866 3.00 -51.05 -39.17
N ALA A 867 2.61 -50.31 -38.14
CA ALA A 867 1.34 -49.59 -38.09
C ALA A 867 1.55 -48.17 -37.56
N LEU A 868 0.67 -47.25 -37.96
CA LEU A 868 0.58 -45.95 -37.31
C LEU A 868 -0.03 -46.14 -35.93
N VAL A 869 0.75 -45.81 -34.89
CA VAL A 869 0.26 -45.73 -33.52
C VAL A 869 -0.32 -44.34 -33.34
N SER A 870 -1.63 -44.29 -33.10
CA SER A 870 -2.31 -43.04 -32.78
C SER A 870 -1.77 -42.48 -31.48
N GLY A 871 -1.55 -41.17 -31.45
CA GLY A 871 -1.27 -40.42 -30.25
C GLY A 871 -2.37 -40.63 -29.22
N SER A 872 -1.98 -40.67 -27.95
CA SER A 872 -2.89 -40.88 -26.84
C SER A 872 -2.72 -39.77 -25.81
N SER A 873 -3.77 -39.53 -25.01
CA SER A 873 -3.69 -38.63 -23.87
C SER A 873 -4.06 -39.38 -22.61
N SER A 874 -3.23 -39.27 -21.58
CA SER A 874 -3.46 -39.89 -20.27
C SER A 874 -3.27 -38.87 -19.17
N GLN A 875 -4.17 -38.90 -18.19
CA GLN A 875 -3.87 -38.28 -16.91
C GLN A 875 -2.79 -39.13 -16.28
N TYR A 876 -1.78 -38.49 -15.70
CA TYR A 876 -0.76 -39.24 -15.00
C TYR A 876 -0.74 -38.82 -13.51
N PHE A 877 -1.28 -37.66 -13.15
CA PHE A 877 -1.53 -37.29 -11.76
C PHE A 877 -2.89 -36.67 -11.66
N LYS A 878 -3.56 -37.03 -10.58
CA LYS A 878 -4.78 -36.40 -10.15
C LYS A 878 -4.71 -36.27 -8.64
N GLY A 879 -4.51 -35.04 -8.16
CA GLY A 879 -4.52 -34.72 -6.74
C GLY A 879 -5.66 -33.80 -6.38
N THR A 880 -6.24 -34.03 -5.20
CA THR A 880 -7.02 -33.02 -4.48
C THR A 880 -6.23 -32.62 -3.25
N THR A 881 -5.98 -31.33 -3.06
CA THR A 881 -5.23 -30.81 -1.92
C THR A 881 -6.18 -30.04 -1.01
N LEU A 882 -6.33 -30.49 0.23
CA LEU A 882 -6.94 -29.70 1.30
C LEU A 882 -5.81 -29.02 2.08
N SER A 883 -5.94 -27.72 2.32
CA SER A 883 -4.90 -26.94 2.99
C SER A 883 -5.48 -26.04 4.07
N ALA A 884 -4.69 -25.83 5.12
CA ALA A 884 -4.92 -24.83 6.13
C ALA A 884 -3.61 -24.08 6.38
N ALA A 885 -3.65 -22.75 6.35
CA ALA A 885 -2.48 -21.91 6.60
C ALA A 885 -2.81 -20.75 7.54
N TYR A 886 -1.85 -20.45 8.41
CA TYR A 886 -1.84 -19.25 9.25
C TYR A 886 -0.65 -18.40 8.85
N THR A 887 -0.93 -17.23 8.26
CA THR A 887 0.08 -16.28 7.80
C THR A 887 0.15 -15.11 8.78
N PHE A 888 1.35 -14.63 9.09
CA PHE A 888 1.57 -13.49 9.95
C PHE A 888 2.61 -12.51 9.41
N ASN A 889 2.39 -11.22 9.66
CA ASN A 889 3.27 -10.12 9.28
C ASN A 889 3.35 -9.06 10.39
N TYR A 890 4.47 -9.06 11.10
CA TYR A 890 4.89 -8.16 12.16
C TYR A 890 6.19 -7.45 11.76
N TYR A 891 6.36 -7.09 10.49
CA TYR A 891 7.46 -6.23 10.08
C TYR A 891 7.27 -4.80 10.57
N ASP A 892 8.37 -4.20 11.04
CA ASP A 892 8.42 -2.81 11.44
C ASP A 892 8.51 -1.92 10.21
N TYR A 893 7.78 -0.81 10.27
CA TYR A 893 7.77 0.15 9.19
C TYR A 893 8.92 1.11 9.42
N THR A 894 10.00 0.91 8.68
CA THR A 894 11.18 1.77 8.70
C THR A 894 11.43 2.33 7.29
N LEU A 895 12.24 3.38 7.16
CA LEU A 895 12.60 3.94 5.85
C LEU A 895 13.28 2.92 4.91
N ASP A 896 13.86 1.86 5.49
CA ASP A 896 14.62 0.83 4.78
C ASP A 896 13.86 -0.49 4.64
N SER A 897 12.56 -0.55 4.99
CA SER A 897 11.81 -1.82 5.05
C SER A 897 11.65 -2.52 3.71
N ASP A 898 11.69 -1.79 2.60
CA ASP A 898 11.58 -2.31 1.23
C ASP A 898 12.89 -2.94 0.71
N ILE A 899 14.02 -2.74 1.39
CA ILE A 899 15.33 -3.30 1.01
C ILE A 899 15.96 -4.17 2.11
N ALA A 900 15.75 -3.81 3.38
CA ALA A 900 16.30 -4.42 4.58
C ALA A 900 15.23 -4.46 5.71
N PRO A 901 14.18 -5.31 5.58
CA PRO A 901 13.07 -5.37 6.52
C PRO A 901 13.48 -5.87 7.91
N VAL A 902 12.86 -5.29 8.94
CA VAL A 902 13.03 -5.59 10.37
C VAL A 902 11.68 -6.08 10.93
N GLY A 903 11.69 -6.92 11.96
CA GLY A 903 10.50 -7.54 12.55
C GLY A 903 10.28 -8.98 12.09
N LEU A 904 9.08 -9.52 12.30
CA LEU A 904 8.78 -10.95 12.11
C LEU A 904 7.72 -11.19 11.02
N LYS A 905 8.00 -12.00 10.00
CA LYS A 905 7.03 -12.39 8.96
C LYS A 905 7.13 -13.88 8.66
N GLY A 906 6.01 -14.53 8.39
CA GLY A 906 6.03 -15.96 8.10
C GLY A 906 4.66 -16.61 7.95
N TYR A 907 4.66 -17.92 7.79
CA TYR A 907 3.46 -18.74 7.82
C TYR A 907 3.73 -20.14 8.38
N VAL A 908 2.65 -20.76 8.84
CA VAL A 908 2.55 -22.20 9.10
C VAL A 908 1.47 -22.77 8.20
N ARG A 909 1.76 -23.87 7.50
CA ARG A 909 0.83 -24.52 6.59
C ARG A 909 0.77 -26.02 6.86
N TYR A 910 -0.43 -26.58 6.76
CA TYR A 910 -0.68 -28.02 6.72
C TYR A 910 -1.42 -28.37 5.43
N GLN A 911 -1.08 -29.50 4.83
CA GLN A 911 -1.74 -30.00 3.63
C GLN A 911 -2.07 -31.49 3.76
N PHE A 912 -3.25 -31.86 3.26
CA PHE A 912 -3.67 -33.23 3.03
C PHE A 912 -3.95 -33.42 1.53
N GLN A 913 -3.26 -34.35 0.89
CA GLN A 913 -3.28 -34.52 -0.55
C GLN A 913 -3.54 -35.99 -0.92
N PRO A 914 -4.81 -36.43 -0.96
CA PRO A 914 -5.19 -37.66 -1.66
C PRO A 914 -4.96 -37.50 -3.16
N SER A 915 -4.25 -38.47 -3.74
CA SER A 915 -3.84 -38.41 -5.14
C SER A 915 -3.68 -39.78 -5.77
N ASN A 916 -3.80 -39.81 -7.09
CA ASN A 916 -3.47 -40.96 -7.92
C ASN A 916 -2.32 -40.55 -8.84
N LEU A 917 -1.19 -41.21 -8.69
CA LEU A 917 -0.06 -41.10 -9.60
C LEU A 917 -0.11 -42.32 -10.51
N LEU A 918 -0.04 -42.12 -11.83
CA LEU A 918 0.17 -43.20 -12.79
C LEU A 918 1.40 -43.98 -12.35
N GLU A 919 1.42 -45.31 -12.50
CA GLU A 919 2.54 -46.19 -12.14
C GLU A 919 3.09 -46.91 -13.38
N GLU A 920 2.22 -47.40 -14.26
CA GLU A 920 2.61 -48.02 -15.52
C GLU A 920 1.45 -48.03 -16.53
N TYR A 921 1.72 -48.43 -17.78
CA TYR A 921 0.68 -48.70 -18.78
C TYR A 921 0.63 -50.18 -19.11
N GLU A 922 -0.58 -50.73 -19.18
CA GLU A 922 -0.85 -52.07 -19.70
C GLU A 922 -1.42 -51.95 -21.12
N ILE A 923 -0.92 -52.75 -22.07
CA ILE A 923 -1.50 -52.80 -23.43
C ILE A 923 -2.64 -53.81 -23.44
N LYS A 924 -3.85 -53.34 -23.71
CA LYS A 924 -5.04 -54.19 -23.86
C LYS A 924 -5.75 -53.84 -25.16
N ASP A 925 -5.95 -54.85 -26.01
CA ASP A 925 -6.62 -54.73 -27.32
C ASP A 925 -6.01 -53.64 -28.25
N GLY A 926 -4.69 -53.45 -28.18
CA GLY A 926 -3.98 -52.44 -29.00
C GLY A 926 -4.05 -51.02 -28.45
N ALA A 927 -4.60 -50.81 -27.25
CA ALA A 927 -4.66 -49.51 -26.55
C ALA A 927 -3.85 -49.53 -25.25
N LEU A 928 -3.24 -48.40 -24.91
CA LEU A 928 -2.53 -48.19 -23.63
C LEU A 928 -3.53 -47.85 -22.53
N ILE A 929 -3.61 -48.69 -21.49
CA ILE A 929 -4.43 -48.47 -20.28
C ILE A 929 -3.52 -48.05 -19.12
N PRO A 930 -3.74 -46.88 -18.49
CA PRO A 930 -2.94 -46.43 -17.35
C PRO A 930 -3.35 -47.15 -16.04
N LEU A 931 -2.37 -47.65 -15.29
CA LEU A 931 -2.49 -48.13 -13.92
C LEU A 931 -2.02 -47.04 -12.94
N TYR A 932 -2.73 -46.81 -11.84
CA TYR A 932 -2.42 -45.73 -10.90
C TYR A 932 -2.15 -46.26 -9.47
N LYS A 933 -1.13 -45.70 -8.82
CA LYS A 933 -0.83 -45.81 -7.40
C LYS A 933 -1.52 -44.68 -6.63
N SER A 934 -2.47 -45.04 -5.76
CA SER A 934 -3.12 -44.09 -4.86
C SER A 934 -2.25 -43.79 -3.64
N VAL A 935 -2.02 -42.51 -3.36
CA VAL A 935 -1.24 -42.02 -2.22
C VAL A 935 -1.97 -40.88 -1.53
N SER A 936 -2.07 -40.93 -0.21
CA SER A 936 -2.65 -39.88 0.62
C SER A 936 -1.56 -39.24 1.47
N ASN A 937 -1.04 -38.11 1.00
CA ASN A 937 0.05 -37.42 1.67
C ASN A 937 -0.45 -36.44 2.73
N HIS A 938 0.31 -36.34 3.82
CA HIS A 938 0.14 -35.31 4.83
C HIS A 938 1.46 -34.55 4.95
N SER A 939 1.42 -33.22 4.88
CA SER A 939 2.62 -32.40 5.03
C SER A 939 2.40 -31.18 5.92
N SER A 940 3.49 -30.69 6.50
CA SER A 940 3.55 -29.38 7.14
C SER A 940 4.73 -28.56 6.64
N GLU A 941 4.54 -27.25 6.62
CA GLU A 941 5.56 -26.28 6.25
C GLU A 941 5.56 -25.11 7.26
N LEU A 942 6.75 -24.72 7.69
CA LEU A 942 7.02 -23.51 8.46
C LEU A 942 7.98 -22.64 7.66
N HIS A 943 7.64 -21.37 7.45
CA HIS A 943 8.57 -20.39 6.89
C HIS A 943 8.52 -19.12 7.73
N VAL A 944 9.66 -18.75 8.32
CA VAL A 944 9.79 -17.58 9.20
C VAL A 944 10.96 -16.71 8.73
N ARG A 945 10.78 -15.40 8.86
CA ARG A 945 11.82 -14.38 8.66
C ARG A 945 11.78 -13.44 9.84
N TYR A 946 12.93 -13.24 10.49
CA TYR A 946 13.09 -12.34 11.61
C TYR A 946 14.23 -11.37 11.33
N GLY A 947 13.89 -10.10 11.12
CA GLY A 947 14.83 -9.01 10.95
C GLY A 947 15.04 -8.24 12.25
N PHE A 948 16.26 -7.79 12.52
CA PHE A 948 16.61 -7.00 13.71
C PHE A 948 17.75 -6.05 13.39
N ARG A 949 17.84 -4.93 14.12
CA ARG A 949 18.95 -3.98 13.99
C ARG A 949 20.03 -4.27 15.03
N THR A 950 21.28 -4.00 14.68
CA THR A 950 22.41 -4.04 15.62
C THR A 950 23.18 -2.72 15.57
N PHE A 951 24.50 -2.76 15.78
CA PHE A 951 25.34 -1.57 15.86
C PHE A 951 25.35 -0.76 14.55
N GLY A 952 25.39 0.57 14.68
CA GLY A 952 25.46 1.47 13.52
C GLY A 952 24.24 1.46 12.61
N GLY A 953 23.07 1.04 13.10
CA GLY A 953 21.82 1.04 12.31
C GLY A 953 21.78 -0.01 11.20
N GLN A 954 22.69 -0.98 11.23
CA GLN A 954 22.73 -2.09 10.26
C GLN A 954 21.62 -3.10 10.57
N ALA A 955 21.04 -3.68 9.52
CA ALA A 955 19.98 -4.67 9.64
C ALA A 955 20.51 -6.07 9.40
N PHE A 956 20.03 -7.02 10.19
CA PHE A 956 20.27 -8.45 10.05
C PHE A 956 18.94 -9.16 9.86
N GLN A 957 18.92 -10.27 9.14
CA GLN A 957 17.72 -11.09 8.97
C GLN A 957 18.06 -12.57 9.01
N ALA A 958 17.40 -13.29 9.90
CA ALA A 958 17.35 -14.75 9.89
C ALA A 958 16.12 -15.20 9.09
N ARG A 959 16.31 -16.09 8.12
CA ARG A 959 15.23 -16.76 7.40
C ARG A 959 15.33 -18.26 7.66
N VAL A 960 14.23 -18.88 8.06
CA VAL A 960 14.14 -20.31 8.37
C VAL A 960 13.00 -20.91 7.58
N ARG A 961 13.22 -22.07 6.96
CA ARG A 961 12.18 -22.89 6.36
C ARG A 961 12.33 -24.33 6.81
N GLY A 962 11.23 -24.96 7.19
CA GLY A 962 11.14 -26.41 7.43
C GLY A 962 9.92 -26.99 6.72
N PHE A 963 10.06 -28.19 6.18
CA PHE A 963 9.00 -28.94 5.51
C PHE A 963 9.11 -30.43 5.85
N SER A 964 7.99 -31.13 6.01
CA SER A 964 8.00 -32.60 6.19
C SER A 964 6.72 -33.26 5.73
N TYR A 965 6.84 -34.39 5.03
CA TYR A 965 5.76 -35.35 4.84
C TYR A 965 5.70 -36.35 6.00
N PHE A 966 4.52 -36.53 6.58
CA PHE A 966 4.35 -37.43 7.73
C PHE A 966 4.25 -38.90 7.33
N ASN A 967 3.88 -39.18 6.08
CA ASN A 967 3.72 -40.53 5.55
C ASN A 967 4.92 -41.02 4.72
N ASN A 968 5.98 -40.21 4.59
CA ASN A 968 7.22 -40.55 3.89
C ASN A 968 7.03 -41.15 2.48
N PRO A 969 6.43 -40.41 1.53
CA PRO A 969 6.29 -40.89 0.16
C PRO A 969 7.67 -41.21 -0.44
N ASP A 970 7.73 -42.28 -1.21
CA ASP A 970 8.96 -42.87 -1.75
C ASP A 970 9.24 -42.49 -3.21
N ASP A 971 8.27 -41.89 -3.89
CA ASP A 971 8.35 -41.45 -5.28
C ASP A 971 9.04 -40.08 -5.42
N SER A 972 9.85 -39.92 -6.47
CA SER A 972 10.55 -38.66 -6.80
C SER A 972 9.61 -37.47 -7.07
N PHE A 973 8.32 -37.76 -7.31
CA PHE A 973 7.21 -36.80 -7.35
C PHE A 973 7.07 -35.99 -6.08
N TYR A 974 7.29 -36.60 -4.93
CA TYR A 974 7.05 -35.97 -3.63
C TYR A 974 8.34 -35.47 -2.98
N ILE A 975 9.36 -35.11 -3.78
CA ILE A 975 10.58 -34.48 -3.27
C ILE A 975 10.34 -32.97 -3.12
N ASP A 976 10.54 -32.47 -1.91
CA ASP A 976 10.65 -31.03 -1.65
C ASP A 976 12.11 -30.58 -1.84
N TYR A 977 12.32 -29.43 -2.48
CA TYR A 977 13.64 -28.89 -2.79
C TYR A 977 13.91 -27.57 -2.06
N ILE A 978 15.15 -27.38 -1.61
CA ILE A 978 15.59 -26.17 -0.88
C ILE A 978 16.78 -25.45 -1.53
N GLY A 979 17.19 -25.81 -2.75
CA GLY A 979 18.21 -25.08 -3.49
C GLY A 979 17.65 -23.90 -4.30
N GLY A 980 18.53 -23.14 -4.95
CA GLY A 980 18.21 -22.15 -5.96
C GLY A 980 17.61 -20.85 -5.42
N PHE A 981 16.98 -20.09 -6.32
CA PHE A 981 16.48 -18.73 -6.08
C PHE A 981 15.57 -18.59 -4.83
N MET A 982 14.78 -19.64 -4.59
CA MET A 982 13.75 -19.72 -3.55
C MET A 982 14.20 -20.28 -2.21
N GLY A 983 15.37 -20.91 -2.18
CA GLY A 983 15.95 -21.50 -0.98
C GLY A 983 17.38 -21.03 -0.78
N MET A 984 18.28 -22.00 -0.70
CA MET A 984 19.73 -21.82 -0.60
C MET A 984 20.32 -21.47 -1.96
N ARG A 985 20.83 -20.25 -2.12
CA ARG A 985 21.36 -19.76 -3.40
C ARG A 985 22.76 -20.29 -3.74
N SER A 986 23.45 -20.89 -2.79
CA SER A 986 24.79 -21.48 -2.96
C SER A 986 24.76 -22.85 -3.64
N TYR A 987 23.58 -23.41 -3.85
CA TYR A 987 23.37 -24.67 -4.55
C TYR A 987 22.21 -24.53 -5.56
N PRO A 988 22.29 -25.17 -6.75
CA PRO A 988 21.18 -25.15 -7.71
C PRO A 988 19.88 -25.74 -7.14
N PHE A 989 18.73 -25.40 -7.71
CA PHE A 989 17.41 -25.80 -7.20
C PHE A 989 17.29 -27.32 -6.95
N PHE A 990 17.64 -28.13 -7.94
CA PHE A 990 17.55 -29.59 -7.87
C PHE A 990 18.72 -30.27 -7.11
N ALA A 991 19.60 -29.50 -6.47
CA ALA A 991 20.77 -30.07 -5.80
C ALA A 991 20.49 -30.59 -4.38
N ILE A 992 19.47 -30.06 -3.70
CA ILE A 992 19.15 -30.42 -2.31
C ILE A 992 17.65 -30.62 -2.17
N GLY A 993 17.23 -31.84 -1.88
CA GLY A 993 15.82 -32.17 -1.64
C GLY A 993 15.62 -33.46 -0.86
N GLY A 994 14.39 -33.67 -0.37
CA GLY A 994 13.98 -34.85 0.39
C GLY A 994 12.49 -34.82 0.73
N ASN A 995 12.00 -35.82 1.47
CA ASN A 995 10.62 -35.80 1.97
C ASN A 995 10.46 -34.93 3.24
N THR A 996 11.59 -34.60 3.87
CA THR A 996 11.72 -33.65 4.97
C THR A 996 12.90 -32.75 4.63
N THR A 997 12.73 -31.45 4.68
CA THR A 997 13.79 -30.48 4.39
C THR A 997 13.81 -29.37 5.42
N ALA A 998 14.99 -28.79 5.62
CA ALA A 998 15.12 -27.58 6.39
C ALA A 998 16.30 -26.76 5.88
N PHE A 999 16.15 -25.45 5.86
CA PHE A 999 17.27 -24.54 5.68
C PHE A 999 17.10 -23.29 6.52
N THR A 1000 18.22 -22.64 6.79
CA THR A 1000 18.30 -21.33 7.40
C THR A 1000 19.30 -20.46 6.66
N SER A 1001 19.05 -19.15 6.63
CA SER A 1001 20.02 -18.17 6.17
C SER A 1001 20.07 -16.98 7.11
N LEU A 1002 21.27 -16.51 7.44
CA LEU A 1002 21.51 -15.26 8.15
C LEU A 1002 22.06 -14.24 7.16
N SER A 1003 21.34 -13.14 6.97
CA SER A 1003 21.71 -12.03 6.09
C SER A 1003 22.09 -10.80 6.90
N TRP A 1004 23.12 -10.09 6.45
CA TRP A 1004 23.55 -8.79 6.92
C TRP A 1004 23.37 -7.77 5.78
N PHE A 1005 22.64 -6.70 6.05
CA PHE A 1005 22.39 -5.60 5.13
C PHE A 1005 23.22 -4.39 5.54
N ALA A 1006 24.18 -4.03 4.69
CA ALA A 1006 25.04 -2.87 4.85
C ALA A 1006 24.62 -1.78 3.84
N PRO A 1007 24.22 -0.58 4.30
CA PRO A 1007 23.93 0.53 3.39
C PRO A 1007 25.23 1.00 2.71
N ILE A 1008 25.17 1.25 1.40
CA ILE A 1008 26.26 1.87 0.63
C ILE A 1008 25.92 3.34 0.39
N PHE A 1009 24.75 3.60 -0.19
CA PHE A 1009 24.20 4.95 -0.37
C PHE A 1009 22.74 4.95 0.06
N LYS A 1010 22.41 5.92 0.92
CA LYS A 1010 21.04 6.29 1.25
C LYS A 1010 20.78 7.63 0.57
N ASP A 1011 19.56 7.83 0.05
CA ASP A 1011 19.08 9.13 -0.45
C ASP A 1011 19.78 9.65 -1.73
N ILE A 1012 19.98 8.78 -2.73
CA ILE A 1012 20.59 9.13 -4.02
C ILE A 1012 19.78 10.22 -4.76
N ASN A 1013 18.44 10.12 -4.70
CA ASN A 1013 17.47 11.11 -5.21
C ASN A 1013 17.78 11.69 -6.61
N THR A 1014 18.32 10.86 -7.51
CA THR A 1014 18.72 11.28 -8.85
C THR A 1014 17.84 10.58 -9.88
N GLN A 1015 17.32 11.33 -10.85
CA GLN A 1015 16.52 10.78 -11.94
C GLN A 1015 17.30 10.71 -13.25
N ILE A 1016 17.26 9.56 -13.93
CA ILE A 1016 17.83 9.36 -15.27
C ILE A 1016 16.75 8.75 -16.16
N GLY A 1017 16.29 9.53 -17.15
CA GLY A 1017 15.14 9.16 -17.97
C GLY A 1017 13.90 8.90 -17.08
N PRO A 1018 13.21 7.76 -17.23
CA PRO A 1018 12.05 7.45 -16.41
C PRO A 1018 12.41 6.86 -15.04
N TYR A 1019 13.69 6.68 -14.67
CA TYR A 1019 14.08 5.98 -13.45
C TYR A 1019 14.67 6.92 -12.39
N THR A 1020 14.08 6.92 -11.20
CA THR A 1020 14.60 7.61 -10.01
C THR A 1020 15.32 6.62 -9.12
N PHE A 1021 16.59 6.88 -8.83
CA PHE A 1021 17.44 6.06 -7.98
C PHE A 1021 17.32 6.53 -6.53
N ASP A 1022 17.00 5.59 -5.64
CA ASP A 1022 16.68 5.86 -4.24
C ASP A 1022 17.84 5.44 -3.32
N LYS A 1023 18.13 4.13 -3.24
CA LYS A 1023 19.13 3.58 -2.31
C LYS A 1023 19.82 2.31 -2.80
N LEU A 1024 21.04 2.12 -2.33
CA LEU A 1024 21.93 1.01 -2.70
C LEU A 1024 22.48 0.32 -1.45
N TYR A 1025 22.27 -0.99 -1.34
CA TYR A 1025 22.70 -1.82 -0.21
C TYR A 1025 23.55 -3.00 -0.70
N ALA A 1026 24.53 -3.40 0.11
CA ALA A 1026 25.14 -4.72 0.04
C ALA A 1026 24.44 -5.66 1.03
N ARG A 1027 24.13 -6.87 0.59
CA ARG A 1027 23.68 -7.97 1.44
C ARG A 1027 24.72 -9.07 1.42
N PHE A 1028 25.21 -9.44 2.59
CA PHE A 1028 26.03 -10.65 2.77
C PHE A 1028 25.18 -11.71 3.46
N PHE A 1029 25.21 -12.95 2.98
CA PHE A 1029 24.39 -14.00 3.58
C PHE A 1029 25.17 -15.29 3.74
N PHE A 1030 24.98 -15.94 4.89
CA PHE A 1030 25.39 -17.31 5.15
C PHE A 1030 24.14 -18.18 5.18
N GLU A 1031 24.22 -19.39 4.64
CA GLU A 1031 23.10 -20.31 4.56
C GLU A 1031 23.53 -21.75 4.82
N THR A 1032 22.63 -22.51 5.42
CA THR A 1032 22.85 -23.94 5.67
C THR A 1032 21.53 -24.69 5.65
N GLY A 1033 21.54 -25.92 5.15
CA GLY A 1033 20.34 -26.75 5.05
C GLY A 1033 20.61 -28.14 4.49
N ASN A 1034 19.60 -29.00 4.54
CA ASN A 1034 19.64 -30.32 3.92
C ASN A 1034 18.21 -30.87 3.72
N GLY A 1035 18.11 -31.96 2.97
CA GLY A 1035 16.94 -32.83 2.93
C GLY A 1035 17.23 -34.19 3.57
N TRP A 1036 16.18 -34.87 4.00
CA TRP A 1036 16.24 -36.19 4.63
C TRP A 1036 15.05 -37.04 4.18
N TYR A 1037 15.17 -38.36 4.41
CA TYR A 1037 14.10 -39.35 4.24
C TYR A 1037 13.89 -40.06 5.58
N LEU A 1038 12.93 -39.61 6.38
CA LEU A 1038 12.65 -40.19 7.70
C LEU A 1038 12.05 -41.60 7.57
N GLY A 1039 12.51 -42.56 8.37
CA GLY A 1039 11.83 -43.85 8.55
C GLY A 1039 11.84 -44.87 7.39
N SER A 1040 12.72 -44.75 6.38
CA SER A 1040 12.73 -45.68 5.23
C SER A 1040 14.09 -46.37 5.01
N SER A 1041 14.07 -47.58 4.44
CA SER A 1041 15.28 -48.34 4.07
C SER A 1041 16.07 -47.67 2.94
N SER A 1042 17.39 -47.85 2.95
CA SER A 1042 18.39 -47.11 2.18
C SER A 1042 18.43 -47.37 0.66
N ASN A 1043 17.50 -48.15 0.09
CA ASN A 1043 17.68 -48.76 -1.24
C ASN A 1043 16.57 -48.44 -2.27
N SER A 1044 15.87 -47.29 -2.16
CA SER A 1044 14.93 -46.88 -3.23
C SER A 1044 15.69 -46.16 -4.36
N PRO A 1045 15.52 -46.54 -5.64
CA PRO A 1045 16.17 -45.89 -6.79
C PRO A 1045 15.73 -44.43 -7.01
N ASP A 1046 14.59 -44.01 -6.43
CA ASP A 1046 13.99 -42.69 -6.66
C ASP A 1046 14.37 -41.63 -5.60
N LYS A 1047 15.25 -41.99 -4.65
CA LYS A 1047 15.73 -41.08 -3.59
C LYS A 1047 17.01 -40.35 -4.01
N LEU A 1048 17.11 -39.09 -3.63
CA LEU A 1048 18.35 -38.33 -3.74
C LEU A 1048 19.30 -38.68 -2.58
N ASP A 1049 20.41 -39.35 -2.86
CA ASP A 1049 21.44 -39.62 -1.84
C ASP A 1049 22.30 -38.38 -1.55
N ILE A 1050 21.70 -37.41 -0.85
CA ILE A 1050 22.37 -36.17 -0.42
C ILE A 1050 23.13 -36.33 0.91
N GLY A 1051 23.03 -37.49 1.57
CA GLY A 1051 23.60 -37.78 2.88
C GLY A 1051 23.03 -36.93 4.04
N ASN A 1052 23.45 -37.21 5.27
CA ASN A 1052 22.89 -36.57 6.48
C ASN A 1052 23.59 -35.28 6.92
N LYS A 1053 24.69 -34.88 6.26
CA LYS A 1053 25.44 -33.68 6.62
C LYS A 1053 24.77 -32.44 6.04
N LEU A 1054 24.61 -31.41 6.86
CA LEU A 1054 24.18 -30.09 6.39
C LEU A 1054 25.11 -29.57 5.29
N LYS A 1055 24.54 -28.97 4.26
CA LYS A 1055 25.26 -28.24 3.23
C LYS A 1055 25.28 -26.77 3.62
N SER A 1056 26.42 -26.12 3.50
CA SER A 1056 26.60 -24.72 3.86
C SER A 1056 27.15 -23.92 2.70
N GLY A 1057 26.87 -22.62 2.68
CA GLY A 1057 27.40 -21.70 1.69
C GLY A 1057 27.32 -20.25 2.15
N ILE A 1058 27.94 -19.39 1.35
CA ILE A 1058 27.94 -17.94 1.58
C ILE A 1058 27.67 -17.24 0.25
N GLY A 1059 27.11 -16.03 0.32
CA GLY A 1059 27.00 -15.18 -0.85
C GLY A 1059 26.99 -13.70 -0.51
N ALA A 1060 27.12 -12.91 -1.56
CA ALA A 1060 26.97 -11.48 -1.56
C ALA A 1060 25.93 -11.09 -2.62
N GLU A 1061 25.21 -10.00 -2.36
CA GLU A 1061 24.19 -9.46 -3.24
C GLU A 1061 24.24 -7.94 -3.20
N LEU A 1062 24.24 -7.32 -4.38
CA LEU A 1062 24.01 -5.88 -4.52
C LEU A 1062 22.53 -5.65 -4.73
N ARG A 1063 21.93 -4.73 -3.97
CA ARG A 1063 20.50 -4.39 -4.00
C ARG A 1063 20.32 -2.91 -4.30
N LEU A 1064 19.65 -2.60 -5.40
CA LEU A 1064 19.33 -1.24 -5.80
C LEU A 1064 17.80 -1.06 -5.83
N ALA A 1065 17.30 -0.13 -5.02
CA ALA A 1065 15.92 0.31 -5.06
C ALA A 1065 15.80 1.53 -5.98
N THR A 1066 14.83 1.46 -6.89
CA THR A 1066 14.53 2.51 -7.88
C THR A 1066 13.01 2.64 -8.03
N ASN A 1067 12.55 3.76 -8.58
CA ASN A 1067 11.16 3.95 -9.00
C ASN A 1067 11.15 4.31 -10.49
N GLY A 1068 10.35 3.59 -11.29
CA GLY A 1068 10.14 3.87 -12.70
C GLY A 1068 8.87 4.69 -12.93
N TYR A 1069 8.94 5.70 -13.80
CA TYR A 1069 7.85 6.61 -14.14
C TYR A 1069 7.19 7.24 -12.89
N TYR A 1070 7.99 7.56 -11.87
CA TYR A 1070 7.59 8.01 -10.53
C TYR A 1070 6.73 7.04 -9.69
N LEU A 1071 6.02 6.10 -10.31
CA LEU A 1071 5.01 5.26 -9.68
C LEU A 1071 5.44 3.80 -9.43
N PHE A 1072 6.25 3.20 -10.30
CA PHE A 1072 6.51 1.76 -10.27
C PHE A 1072 7.77 1.42 -9.45
N PRO A 1073 7.64 0.77 -8.28
CA PRO A 1073 8.81 0.33 -7.52
C PRO A 1073 9.56 -0.75 -8.28
N LEU A 1074 10.85 -0.53 -8.52
CA LEU A 1074 11.73 -1.48 -9.20
C LEU A 1074 12.89 -1.84 -8.28
N ARG A 1075 13.14 -3.14 -8.13
CA ARG A 1075 14.11 -3.75 -7.24
C ARG A 1075 15.07 -4.55 -8.09
N PHE A 1076 16.26 -3.99 -8.27
CA PHE A 1076 17.33 -4.61 -9.04
C PHE A 1076 18.32 -5.27 -8.10
N PHE A 1077 18.65 -6.54 -8.35
CA PHE A 1077 19.72 -7.22 -7.62
C PHE A 1077 20.57 -8.12 -8.49
N VAL A 1078 21.82 -8.27 -8.07
CA VAL A 1078 22.77 -9.25 -8.58
C VAL A 1078 23.41 -9.94 -7.39
N SER A 1079 23.38 -11.26 -7.37
CA SER A 1079 23.90 -12.08 -6.29
C SER A 1079 24.90 -13.10 -6.81
N ALA A 1080 25.99 -13.27 -6.07
CA ALA A 1080 26.96 -14.34 -6.25
C ALA A 1080 27.01 -15.18 -4.97
N ALA A 1081 26.93 -16.50 -5.10
CA ALA A 1081 26.93 -17.44 -3.98
C ALA A 1081 27.87 -18.62 -4.23
N TYR A 1082 28.44 -19.18 -3.17
CA TYR A 1082 29.42 -20.26 -3.23
C TYR A 1082 29.11 -21.31 -2.15
N GLY A 1083 28.87 -22.55 -2.60
CA GLY A 1083 28.65 -23.71 -1.72
C GLY A 1083 29.97 -24.37 -1.30
N PHE A 1084 30.17 -24.59 0.01
CA PHE A 1084 31.41 -25.17 0.54
C PHE A 1084 31.50 -26.68 0.32
N ASP A 1085 30.36 -27.36 0.41
CA ASP A 1085 30.26 -28.81 0.39
C ASP A 1085 30.17 -29.32 -1.05
N ARG A 1086 31.15 -30.14 -1.43
CA ARG A 1086 31.13 -30.83 -2.72
C ARG A 1086 30.51 -32.21 -2.55
N PHE A 1087 29.49 -32.52 -3.34
CA PHE A 1087 28.85 -33.83 -3.34
C PHE A 1087 28.41 -34.21 -4.76
N SER A 1088 28.19 -35.50 -5.01
CA SER A 1088 27.70 -35.97 -6.30
C SER A 1088 26.42 -36.74 -6.08
N LEU A 1089 25.39 -36.39 -6.85
CA LEU A 1089 24.12 -37.09 -6.87
C LEU A 1089 24.03 -37.90 -8.15
N THR A 1090 23.62 -39.15 -8.02
CA THR A 1090 23.02 -39.86 -9.14
C THR A 1090 21.57 -39.44 -9.14
N LEU A 1091 21.19 -38.62 -10.12
CA LEU A 1091 19.80 -38.22 -10.28
C LEU A 1091 19.02 -39.39 -10.89
N PRO A 1092 17.71 -39.54 -10.58
CA PRO A 1092 16.86 -40.50 -11.28
C PRO A 1092 17.01 -40.39 -12.79
N ASP A 1093 16.90 -41.50 -13.52
CA ASP A 1093 17.13 -41.56 -14.98
C ASP A 1093 16.27 -40.59 -15.78
N GLU A 1094 15.18 -40.17 -15.15
CA GLU A 1094 14.28 -39.15 -15.62
C GLU A 1094 14.98 -37.79 -15.79
N PHE A 1095 15.88 -37.34 -14.92
CA PHE A 1095 16.44 -35.98 -15.00
C PHE A 1095 17.22 -35.72 -16.31
N VAL A 1096 16.95 -34.58 -16.96
CA VAL A 1096 17.81 -34.10 -18.06
C VAL A 1096 19.03 -33.42 -17.46
N THR A 1097 20.19 -34.05 -17.64
CA THR A 1097 21.48 -33.53 -17.19
C THR A 1097 22.40 -33.25 -18.37
N GLY A 1098 23.45 -32.45 -18.14
CA GLY A 1098 24.54 -32.27 -19.12
C GLY A 1098 25.57 -33.42 -19.10
N SER A 1099 25.34 -34.47 -18.30
CA SER A 1099 26.24 -35.60 -18.07
C SER A 1099 25.70 -36.84 -18.78
N GLN A 1100 26.59 -37.64 -19.40
CA GLN A 1100 26.18 -38.91 -20.03
C GLN A 1100 25.81 -40.01 -19.01
N SER A 1101 26.11 -39.83 -17.73
CA SER A 1101 25.94 -40.86 -16.68
C SER A 1101 24.87 -40.55 -15.63
N ASN A 1102 24.03 -39.51 -15.84
CA ASN A 1102 23.04 -38.99 -14.87
C ASN A 1102 23.58 -38.65 -13.47
N ARG A 1103 24.91 -38.71 -13.31
CA ARG A 1103 25.63 -38.30 -12.12
C ARG A 1103 26.07 -36.85 -12.27
N VAL A 1104 25.61 -36.00 -11.36
CA VAL A 1104 25.90 -34.56 -11.34
C VAL A 1104 26.65 -34.23 -10.05
N THR A 1105 27.75 -33.48 -10.18
CA THR A 1105 28.52 -32.98 -9.04
C THR A 1105 28.12 -31.54 -8.75
N TYR A 1106 27.74 -31.26 -7.50
CA TYR A 1106 27.37 -29.94 -7.02
C TYR A 1106 28.38 -29.40 -6.01
N GLY A 1107 28.34 -28.09 -5.81
CA GLY A 1107 29.15 -27.38 -4.82
C GLY A 1107 30.56 -27.05 -5.30
N ARG A 1108 31.21 -26.12 -4.58
CA ARG A 1108 32.49 -25.49 -4.97
C ARG A 1108 32.46 -24.79 -6.33
N GLU A 1109 31.32 -24.21 -6.67
CA GLU A 1109 31.13 -23.34 -7.82
C GLU A 1109 30.50 -22.01 -7.38
N ILE A 1110 30.78 -20.95 -8.15
CA ILE A 1110 30.12 -19.65 -7.95
C ILE A 1110 28.85 -19.63 -8.79
N LEU A 1111 27.71 -19.45 -8.14
CA LEU A 1111 26.40 -19.32 -8.77
C LEU A 1111 25.99 -17.85 -8.80
N PHE A 1112 25.51 -17.40 -9.96
CA PHE A 1112 25.01 -16.05 -10.14
C PHE A 1112 23.49 -16.06 -10.26
N HIS A 1113 22.85 -15.16 -9.52
CA HIS A 1113 21.43 -14.88 -9.61
C HIS A 1113 21.24 -13.40 -9.90
N PHE A 1114 20.18 -13.08 -10.65
CA PHE A 1114 19.91 -11.73 -11.08
C PHE A 1114 18.40 -11.47 -11.13
N GLY A 1115 17.99 -10.30 -10.68
CA GLY A 1115 16.58 -9.89 -10.66
C GLY A 1115 16.40 -8.41 -11.01
N LEU A 1116 15.37 -8.10 -11.79
CA LEU A 1116 14.74 -6.77 -11.86
C LEU A 1116 13.22 -6.97 -11.71
N THR A 1117 12.70 -6.72 -10.51
CA THR A 1117 11.33 -7.08 -10.11
C THR A 1117 10.69 -5.98 -9.26
N PHE A 1118 9.44 -6.15 -8.82
CA PHE A 1118 8.75 -5.15 -7.98
C PHE A 1118 9.11 -5.26 -6.49
N ASP A 1119 9.70 -6.38 -6.08
CA ASP A 1119 10.18 -6.66 -4.72
C ASP A 1119 11.51 -7.44 -4.82
N PHE A 1120 12.41 -7.28 -3.84
CA PHE A 1120 13.59 -8.17 -3.68
C PHE A 1120 13.17 -9.57 -3.22
N GLU A 1121 12.03 -9.66 -2.56
CA GLU A 1121 11.43 -10.90 -2.13
C GLU A 1121 10.57 -11.46 -3.25
N LEU A 1122 11.20 -12.21 -4.16
CA LEU A 1122 10.51 -12.98 -5.19
C LEU A 1122 9.87 -14.22 -4.57
N LEU A 1123 8.79 -14.01 -3.82
CA LEU A 1123 7.61 -14.88 -3.60
C LEU A 1123 6.86 -14.46 -2.35
#